data_AF-A0A0V0ULB3-F1
#
_entry.id   AF-A0A0V0ULB3-F1
#
_cell.length_a   1.000
_cell.length_b   1.000
_cell.length_c   1.000
_cell.angle_alpha   90.00
_cell.angle_beta   90.00
_cell.angle_gamma   90.00
#
_symmetry.space_group_name_H-M   'P 1'
#
loop_
_entity.id
_entity.type
_entity.pdbx_description
1 polymer ?
#
loop_
_entity_poly.entity_id
_entity_poly.type
_entity_poly.pdbx_seq_one_letter_code
_entity_poly.pdbx_strand_id
1 'polypeptide(L)'
;MEQETKIGPNQPNGKVLISTAAANWADGAAPLANPAGHSFAGSLTGVVANAPDITFLAYNNVPPAVPNVQTKSNTKGVIIVSTAARANEGRWIVHTVPGFPAAKTGYNWPAAENAKGHLLICMTIAETQINAIASSLIRAEPFVYYNDIPESEIAGMGDFKKLAEGQTATLPPFTIKQSIKITAAAPIDVHIYSKSAKSRYEFYKKVILKKLKKNIKVWSRRDNKLKGDCRVVERNIRLIKSPAQIGDHATNIEADESNWIVSEPGNIFCFMDKPYAKSQAAEPAMAVCIDQNAIFARFDAIAAQTLQFHKTRNARTKLVPEMQTGPAQNTGKLLASDVPGNWEDGARDVAQANGHSFAATLNDVVGNNNNDVKFLAYNNVPPGIPNVKTKSNGKGIIIIRTTVGQNDGAWIVHTVPGFPAARTGYSWPASEMAKGHLLICMTIAKTQINTIAASLFRAEPFVYYNDIPETETAGMPDFKKLAEGQIPTIPPFTISRAIKLTGADAVPVHIYSKSAKSRYEMYKKVILKGLKKTIKVWSRRDNKLKGDCRVPERNIRLIKNPVEIAGHPTNVEADESNWIVSEPGNIFCFMDKPYAKSQATEPALAACFDQAAIFARFNTIAAQFLCFCYYQITQIRKILDAKIQMVQETQIGPSQDMGKFLASDAPANWVNGAAAVTADAGHSFAAALNDVVRNHINVKFFAYNNVPPGIPNVKTKSNGKGVIMISTAVGVNDGAWIVHTVPGFPKARTGYSWPADEIAKGHLLICMTIAETQINAIAASLFRAEPFVYYNDIPETETAGMPDFKKLAEGQTPTTPPFTISRTIKLTGADAVPVHIYSKSAKSRYEFYKKVILKKLTKTIKVWSRSDNKLKGDCRVIERNIRLIKSPAQIGDHPTNIEADESNWIVSEPGNIFCFMDKPYAVTIQK
;
A
#
# COMPACT_ATOMS: atom_id res chain seq x y z
N MET A 1 -3.45 17.84 10.75
CA MET A 1 -1.99 17.98 10.76
C MET A 1 -1.64 18.19 12.20
N GLU A 2 -1.15 17.15 12.87
CA GLU A 2 -0.38 17.38 14.09
C GLU A 2 0.89 18.12 13.64
N GLN A 3 1.25 19.20 14.32
CA GLN A 3 2.58 19.81 14.17
C GLN A 3 3.60 18.73 14.55
N GLU A 4 4.37 18.22 13.59
CA GLU A 4 5.56 17.43 13.92
C GLU A 4 6.47 18.34 14.76
N THR A 5 6.89 17.86 15.92
CA THR A 5 7.86 18.56 16.78
C THR A 5 9.10 18.87 15.94
N LYS A 6 9.57 20.13 15.94
CA LYS A 6 10.78 20.51 15.19
C LYS A 6 11.99 19.73 15.74
N ILE A 7 12.51 18.81 14.94
CA ILE A 7 13.77 18.10 15.20
C ILE A 7 14.77 18.67 14.19
N GLY A 8 15.48 19.71 14.59
CA GLY A 8 16.56 20.30 13.81
C GLY A 8 17.90 19.66 14.16
N PRO A 9 18.91 19.73 13.27
CA PRO A 9 20.27 19.35 13.61
C PRO A 9 20.84 20.38 14.60
N ASN A 10 20.68 20.14 15.90
CA ASN A 10 21.18 21.04 16.97
C ASN A 10 22.70 20.91 17.21
N GLN A 11 23.44 20.42 16.21
CA GLN A 11 24.87 20.16 16.29
C GLN A 11 25.63 21.28 15.56
N PRO A 12 26.62 21.93 16.21
CA PRO A 12 27.40 22.99 15.58
C PRO A 12 28.37 22.48 14.50
N ASN A 13 28.70 21.18 14.54
CA ASN A 13 29.51 20.51 13.54
C ASN A 13 28.59 19.89 12.48
N GLY A 14 28.79 20.21 11.20
CA GLY A 14 28.06 19.59 10.10
C GLY A 14 28.59 18.20 9.74
N LYS A 15 27.85 17.44 8.92
CA LYS A 15 28.37 16.21 8.28
C LYS A 15 28.95 16.51 6.90
N VAL A 16 30.05 15.87 6.55
CA VAL A 16 30.76 16.07 5.28
C VAL A 16 30.89 14.77 4.49
N LEU A 17 30.78 14.89 3.16
CA LEU A 17 31.16 13.86 2.20
C LEU A 17 32.24 14.44 1.29
N ILE A 18 33.37 13.76 1.21
CA ILE A 18 34.48 14.15 0.33
C ILE A 18 34.50 13.17 -0.85
N SER A 19 34.62 13.68 -2.07
CA SER A 19 34.57 12.86 -3.30
C SER A 19 35.63 11.74 -3.33
N THR A 20 36.78 11.96 -2.69
CA THR A 20 37.89 10.99 -2.56
C THR A 20 37.73 9.99 -1.43
N ALA A 21 36.78 10.21 -0.50
CA ALA A 21 36.57 9.38 0.69
C ALA A 21 35.08 9.25 1.06
N ALA A 22 34.21 9.08 0.06
CA ALA A 22 32.75 9.01 0.25
C ALA A 22 32.26 7.68 0.88
N ALA A 23 33.12 6.96 1.61
CA ALA A 23 32.82 5.68 2.23
C ALA A 23 31.78 5.80 3.35
N ASN A 24 31.71 6.93 4.07
CA ASN A 24 30.70 7.24 5.09
C ASN A 24 30.56 8.76 5.27
N TRP A 25 29.49 9.21 5.95
CA TRP A 25 29.41 10.57 6.48
C TRP A 25 30.49 10.77 7.55
N ALA A 26 31.33 11.79 7.40
CA ALA A 26 32.30 12.17 8.41
C ALA A 26 31.81 13.41 9.17
N ASP A 27 32.25 13.55 10.41
CA ASP A 27 32.07 14.79 11.16
C ASP A 27 32.93 15.91 10.57
N GLY A 28 32.36 17.11 10.52
CA GLY A 28 33.13 18.32 10.26
C GLY A 28 34.18 18.49 11.35
N ALA A 29 35.41 18.79 10.95
CA ALA A 29 36.54 18.92 11.87
C ALA A 29 36.44 20.11 12.84
N ALA A 30 35.54 21.08 12.59
CA ALA A 30 35.24 22.19 13.48
C ALA A 30 33.79 22.69 13.29
N PRO A 31 33.24 23.44 14.27
CA PRO A 31 31.96 24.13 14.13
C PRO A 31 31.88 25.02 12.90
N LEU A 32 30.70 25.12 12.26
CA LEU A 32 30.50 26.00 11.10
C LEU A 32 30.68 27.49 11.40
N ALA A 33 30.60 27.91 12.67
CA ALA A 33 30.88 29.28 13.06
C ALA A 33 32.38 29.58 13.24
N ASN A 34 33.23 28.55 13.28
CA ASN A 34 34.66 28.70 13.50
C ASN A 34 35.39 28.86 12.15
N PRO A 35 36.04 29.99 11.85
CA PRO A 35 36.77 30.15 10.59
C PRO A 35 37.93 29.17 10.40
N ALA A 36 38.45 28.57 11.48
CA ALA A 36 39.52 27.59 11.43
C ALA A 36 38.98 26.15 11.46
N GLY A 37 39.52 25.30 10.58
CA GLY A 37 39.41 23.85 10.70
C GLY A 37 38.24 23.18 9.95
N HIS A 38 37.22 23.90 9.47
CA HIS A 38 36.18 23.29 8.63
C HIS A 38 36.36 23.56 7.12
N SER A 39 35.92 22.60 6.29
CA SER A 39 36.19 22.56 4.84
C SER A 39 35.62 23.75 4.05
N PHE A 40 34.45 24.27 4.45
CA PHE A 40 33.83 25.43 3.78
C PHE A 40 34.55 26.77 4.05
N ALA A 41 35.12 27.00 5.23
CA ALA A 41 35.89 28.21 5.48
C ALA A 41 37.17 28.22 4.63
N GLY A 42 37.85 27.07 4.51
CA GLY A 42 38.99 26.90 3.62
C GLY A 42 38.64 27.08 2.13
N SER A 43 37.43 26.66 1.72
CA SER A 43 36.97 26.84 0.34
C SER A 43 36.60 28.29 -0.01
N LEU A 44 36.34 29.12 1.01
CA LEU A 44 35.92 30.50 0.89
C LEU A 44 37.00 31.52 1.28
N THR A 45 38.23 31.10 1.58
CA THR A 45 39.28 32.00 2.10
C THR A 45 39.47 33.26 1.26
N GLY A 46 39.57 33.15 -0.07
CA GLY A 46 39.68 34.31 -0.97
C GLY A 46 38.36 35.04 -1.28
N VAL A 47 37.23 34.53 -0.77
CA VAL A 47 35.90 35.17 -0.88
C VAL A 47 35.64 36.06 0.33
N VAL A 48 36.06 35.62 1.52
CA VAL A 48 35.82 36.31 2.79
C VAL A 48 36.97 37.20 3.22
N ALA A 49 38.20 36.93 2.75
CA ALA A 49 39.37 37.76 2.96
C ALA A 49 39.96 38.23 1.63
N ASN A 50 40.71 39.32 1.64
CA ASN A 50 41.42 39.79 0.46
C ASN A 50 42.56 38.82 0.12
N ALA A 51 42.48 38.18 -1.04
CA ALA A 51 43.55 37.40 -1.64
C ALA A 51 43.85 37.99 -3.03
N PRO A 52 45.11 38.31 -3.36
CA PRO A 52 45.45 39.03 -4.60
C PRO A 52 45.14 38.24 -5.86
N ASP A 53 45.14 36.91 -5.78
CA ASP A 53 44.97 36.02 -6.93
C ASP A 53 43.59 35.35 -7.00
N ILE A 54 42.60 35.84 -6.24
CA ILE A 54 41.25 35.25 -6.19
C ILE A 54 40.23 36.33 -6.52
N THR A 55 39.41 36.04 -7.54
CA THR A 55 38.23 36.84 -7.89
C THR A 55 37.00 35.93 -7.89
N PHE A 56 35.82 36.50 -7.70
CA PHE A 56 34.60 35.72 -7.59
C PHE A 56 33.32 36.50 -7.93
N LEU A 57 32.28 35.75 -8.28
CA LEU A 57 30.92 36.21 -8.41
C LEU A 57 30.06 35.51 -7.36
N ALA A 58 29.38 36.27 -6.51
CA ALA A 58 28.51 35.75 -5.47
C ALA A 58 27.04 36.13 -5.73
N TYR A 59 26.16 35.16 -5.53
CA TYR A 59 24.72 35.32 -5.76
C TYR A 59 23.91 34.69 -4.64
N ASN A 60 22.86 35.38 -4.20
CA ASN A 60 21.99 34.93 -3.11
C ASN A 60 20.67 35.70 -3.15
N ASN A 61 19.54 35.04 -2.90
CA ASN A 61 18.24 35.70 -2.79
C ASN A 61 18.00 36.40 -1.45
N VAL A 62 18.83 36.11 -0.45
CA VAL A 62 18.91 36.81 0.84
C VAL A 62 20.39 37.08 1.09
N PRO A 63 21.02 38.01 0.36
CA PRO A 63 22.45 38.29 0.51
C PRO A 63 22.76 38.94 1.87
N PRO A 64 23.99 38.79 2.40
CA PRO A 64 24.40 39.47 3.61
C PRO A 64 24.38 40.99 3.42
N ALA A 65 23.92 41.71 4.44
CA ALA A 65 23.91 43.18 4.51
C ALA A 65 23.13 43.93 3.41
N VAL A 66 22.33 43.26 2.57
CA VAL A 66 21.41 43.93 1.63
C VAL A 66 19.96 43.54 1.97
N PRO A 67 19.24 44.39 2.73
CA PRO A 67 17.87 44.09 3.12
C PRO A 67 16.89 44.23 1.93
N ASN A 68 15.74 43.57 2.04
CA ASN A 68 14.58 43.75 1.14
C ASN A 68 14.80 43.42 -0.35
N VAL A 69 15.75 42.54 -0.69
CA VAL A 69 15.92 42.04 -2.07
C VAL A 69 14.65 41.32 -2.54
N GLN A 70 14.04 41.82 -3.61
CA GLN A 70 12.87 41.19 -4.24
C GLN A 70 13.31 40.35 -5.44
N THR A 71 13.49 39.05 -5.21
CA THR A 71 13.71 38.08 -6.30
C THR A 71 12.82 36.87 -6.13
N LYS A 72 12.47 36.24 -7.27
CA LYS A 72 11.74 34.97 -7.30
C LYS A 72 12.68 33.77 -7.30
N SER A 73 13.99 33.97 -7.45
CA SER A 73 14.97 32.89 -7.40
C SER A 73 15.29 32.49 -5.96
N ASN A 74 15.59 31.20 -5.75
CA ASN A 74 16.10 30.68 -4.47
C ASN A 74 17.57 30.26 -4.57
N THR A 75 18.17 30.37 -5.76
CA THR A 75 19.52 29.92 -6.06
C THR A 75 20.55 30.78 -5.32
N LYS A 76 21.49 30.14 -4.62
CA LYS A 76 22.58 30.78 -3.87
C LYS A 76 23.91 30.07 -4.10
N GLY A 77 25.00 30.82 -4.11
CA GLY A 77 26.32 30.26 -4.32
C GLY A 77 27.38 31.27 -4.72
N VAL A 78 28.56 30.75 -5.04
CA VAL A 78 29.75 31.52 -5.42
C VAL A 78 30.47 30.81 -6.56
N ILE A 79 30.89 31.57 -7.57
CA ILE A 79 31.84 31.13 -8.59
C ILE A 79 33.16 31.83 -8.29
N ILE A 80 34.22 31.06 -8.04
CA ILE A 80 35.56 31.55 -7.70
C ILE A 80 36.49 31.24 -8.87
N VAL A 81 37.31 32.21 -9.26
CA VAL A 81 38.34 32.11 -10.30
C VAL A 81 39.68 32.50 -9.71
N SER A 82 40.68 31.66 -9.96
CA SER A 82 42.08 31.97 -9.63
C SER A 82 42.71 32.77 -10.77
N THR A 83 43.23 33.96 -10.49
CA THR A 83 43.97 34.78 -11.48
C THR A 83 45.48 34.48 -11.47
N ALA A 84 45.92 33.52 -10.65
CA ALA A 84 47.31 33.07 -10.67
C ALA A 84 47.68 32.45 -12.04
N ALA A 85 48.84 32.84 -12.57
CA ALA A 85 49.27 32.43 -13.90
C ALA A 85 49.27 30.89 -14.06
N ARG A 86 48.57 30.39 -15.10
CA ARG A 86 48.46 28.97 -15.49
C ARG A 86 47.65 28.07 -14.52
N ALA A 87 46.86 28.63 -13.61
CA ALA A 87 46.05 27.83 -12.68
C ALA A 87 44.95 27.02 -13.38
N ASN A 88 44.20 27.61 -14.35
CA ASN A 88 42.99 27.00 -14.95
C ASN A 88 42.11 26.28 -13.90
N GLU A 89 41.95 26.90 -12.73
CA GLU A 89 41.31 26.33 -11.56
C GLU A 89 40.25 27.30 -11.05
N GLY A 90 38.99 26.89 -11.19
CA GLY A 90 37.84 27.55 -10.60
C GLY A 90 37.17 26.68 -9.55
N ARG A 91 36.32 27.30 -8.73
CA ARG A 91 35.43 26.60 -7.81
C ARG A 91 34.01 27.10 -7.97
N TRP A 92 33.06 26.17 -7.90
CA TRP A 92 31.65 26.51 -7.86
C TRP A 92 31.01 25.95 -6.60
N ILE A 93 30.48 26.85 -5.79
CA ILE A 93 29.80 26.55 -4.54
C ILE A 93 28.31 26.81 -4.74
N VAL A 94 27.46 25.87 -4.33
CA VAL A 94 26.00 26.04 -4.23
C VAL A 94 25.54 25.72 -2.82
N HIS A 95 24.60 26.49 -2.28
CA HIS A 95 24.12 26.30 -0.90
C HIS A 95 22.69 26.77 -0.67
N THR A 96 22.15 26.45 0.51
CA THR A 96 20.81 26.89 0.97
C THR A 96 20.83 28.07 1.96
N VAL A 97 22.00 28.43 2.50
CA VAL A 97 22.15 29.36 3.64
C VAL A 97 21.81 30.83 3.26
N PRO A 98 20.79 31.47 3.87
CA PRO A 98 20.55 32.91 3.71
C PRO A 98 21.60 33.72 4.48
N GLY A 99 21.92 34.93 4.02
CA GLY A 99 22.88 35.83 4.67
C GLY A 99 24.34 35.42 4.55
N PHE A 100 24.68 34.53 3.61
CA PHE A 100 26.02 33.94 3.47
C PHE A 100 26.41 33.77 1.98
N PRO A 101 27.71 33.85 1.61
CA PRO A 101 28.83 34.38 2.40
C PRO A 101 28.95 35.91 2.30
N ALA A 102 29.50 36.54 3.33
CA ALA A 102 29.81 37.97 3.30
C ALA A 102 31.08 38.21 2.48
N ALA A 103 30.97 38.97 1.38
CA ALA A 103 32.08 39.24 0.48
C ALA A 103 33.10 40.16 1.17
N LYS A 104 34.39 39.77 1.20
CA LYS A 104 35.54 40.58 1.65
C LYS A 104 35.42 41.24 3.04
N THR A 105 34.65 40.63 3.95
CA THR A 105 34.31 41.20 5.27
C THR A 105 34.66 40.28 6.44
N GLY A 106 35.41 39.21 6.17
CA GLY A 106 35.71 38.14 7.12
C GLY A 106 34.68 37.02 7.08
N TYR A 107 35.07 35.84 7.57
CA TYR A 107 34.18 34.69 7.66
C TYR A 107 33.12 34.94 8.73
N ASN A 108 31.85 34.95 8.33
CA ASN A 108 30.73 35.16 9.24
C ASN A 108 29.59 34.18 8.91
N TRP A 109 29.33 33.25 9.83
CA TRP A 109 28.24 32.28 9.72
C TRP A 109 26.97 32.82 10.41
N PRO A 110 25.80 32.81 9.74
CA PRO A 110 24.55 33.27 10.34
C PRO A 110 24.08 32.36 11.50
N ALA A 111 24.23 32.82 12.75
CA ALA A 111 23.93 32.00 13.94
C ALA A 111 22.48 31.47 13.99
N ALA A 112 21.51 32.22 13.44
CA ALA A 112 20.10 31.80 13.35
C ALA A 112 19.88 30.53 12.50
N GLU A 113 20.83 30.23 11.61
CA GLU A 113 20.76 29.08 10.71
C GLU A 113 21.31 27.80 11.36
N ASN A 114 21.89 27.86 12.57
CA ASN A 114 22.32 26.68 13.34
C ASN A 114 21.15 25.76 13.73
N ALA A 115 19.93 26.30 13.83
CA ALA A 115 18.74 25.54 14.18
C ALA A 115 18.10 24.81 12.98
N LYS A 116 18.68 24.95 11.78
CA LYS A 116 18.10 24.47 10.52
C LYS A 116 19.06 23.57 9.76
N GLY A 117 18.50 22.59 9.05
CA GLY A 117 19.25 21.77 8.10
C GLY A 117 19.61 22.59 6.86
N HIS A 118 20.87 22.53 6.45
CA HIS A 118 21.36 23.15 5.21
C HIS A 118 22.24 22.19 4.43
N LEU A 119 22.26 22.40 3.12
CA LEU A 119 23.11 21.65 2.21
C LEU A 119 24.03 22.63 1.47
N LEU A 120 25.32 22.32 1.49
CA LEU A 120 26.36 23.07 0.80
C LEU A 120 27.18 22.09 -0.04
N ILE A 121 27.49 22.47 -1.27
CA ILE A 121 28.29 21.67 -2.20
C ILE A 121 29.39 22.56 -2.76
N CYS A 122 30.63 22.09 -2.71
CA CYS A 122 31.78 22.73 -3.34
C CYS A 122 32.34 21.80 -4.43
N MET A 123 32.53 22.35 -5.63
CA MET A 123 33.06 21.63 -6.79
C MET A 123 34.26 22.38 -7.35
N THR A 124 35.37 21.67 -7.57
CA THR A 124 36.50 22.17 -8.34
C THR A 124 36.21 21.99 -9.83
N ILE A 125 36.32 23.05 -10.61
CA ILE A 125 36.00 23.10 -12.04
C ILE A 125 37.15 23.72 -12.82
N ALA A 126 37.30 23.35 -14.09
CA ALA A 126 38.13 24.15 -15.00
C ALA A 126 37.40 25.46 -15.36
N GLU A 127 38.14 26.55 -15.59
CA GLU A 127 37.57 27.85 -15.95
C GLU A 127 36.70 27.77 -17.22
N THR A 128 37.09 26.90 -18.16
CA THR A 128 36.31 26.60 -19.38
C THR A 128 34.87 26.13 -19.11
N GLN A 129 34.57 25.61 -17.92
CA GLN A 129 33.23 25.15 -17.53
C GLN A 129 32.32 26.30 -17.05
N ILE A 130 32.89 27.46 -16.70
CA ILE A 130 32.17 28.59 -16.08
C ILE A 130 31.06 29.11 -16.99
N ASN A 131 31.33 29.26 -18.29
CA ASN A 131 30.32 29.76 -19.23
C ASN A 131 29.08 28.83 -19.31
N ALA A 132 29.26 27.51 -19.18
CA ALA A 132 28.14 26.56 -19.14
C ALA A 132 27.33 26.68 -17.84
N ILE A 133 27.99 26.94 -16.71
CA ILE A 133 27.34 27.22 -15.42
C ILE A 133 26.55 28.53 -15.53
N ALA A 134 27.16 29.59 -16.05
CA ALA A 134 26.52 30.89 -16.24
C ALA A 134 25.27 30.80 -17.13
N SER A 135 25.36 30.04 -18.22
CA SER A 135 24.20 29.76 -19.08
C SER A 135 23.02 29.17 -18.29
N SER A 136 23.29 28.28 -17.32
CA SER A 136 22.26 27.70 -16.47
C SER A 136 21.73 28.69 -15.42
N LEU A 137 22.61 29.52 -14.85
CA LEU A 137 22.25 30.55 -13.87
C LEU A 137 21.38 31.66 -14.48
N ILE A 138 21.63 32.11 -15.71
CA ILE A 138 20.76 33.10 -16.40
C ILE A 138 19.27 32.64 -16.41
N ARG A 139 19.02 31.34 -16.54
CA ARG A 139 17.65 30.79 -16.50
C ARG A 139 17.13 30.67 -15.08
N ALA A 140 17.99 30.45 -14.09
CA ALA A 140 17.63 30.42 -12.68
C ALA A 140 17.41 31.83 -12.09
N GLU A 141 17.74 32.89 -12.83
CA GLU A 141 17.51 34.30 -12.49
C GLU A 141 18.01 34.67 -11.07
N PRO A 142 19.24 34.29 -10.67
CA PRO A 142 19.73 34.57 -9.33
C PRO A 142 20.00 36.07 -9.15
N PHE A 143 19.98 36.53 -7.91
CA PHE A 143 20.42 37.89 -7.57
C PHE A 143 21.92 37.88 -7.30
N VAL A 144 22.70 38.48 -8.19
CA VAL A 144 24.14 38.69 -8.04
C VAL A 144 24.36 39.92 -7.16
N TYR A 145 25.04 39.76 -6.03
CA TYR A 145 25.29 40.85 -5.08
C TYR A 145 26.76 41.26 -5.00
N TYR A 146 27.66 40.46 -5.60
CA TYR A 146 29.08 40.78 -5.68
C TYR A 146 29.68 40.16 -6.95
N ASN A 147 30.54 40.91 -7.63
CA ASN A 147 31.35 40.44 -8.75
C ASN A 147 32.61 41.29 -8.87
N ASP A 148 33.79 40.67 -8.79
CA ASP A 148 35.09 41.30 -9.06
C ASP A 148 35.92 40.52 -10.09
N ILE A 149 35.31 39.58 -10.82
CA ILE A 149 35.98 38.86 -11.89
C ILE A 149 36.24 39.81 -13.06
N PRO A 150 37.51 40.06 -13.44
CA PRO A 150 37.85 41.05 -14.46
C PRO A 150 37.44 40.56 -15.86
N GLU A 151 37.13 41.50 -16.77
CA GLU A 151 36.68 41.18 -18.12
C GLU A 151 37.70 40.33 -18.93
N SER A 152 39.00 40.45 -18.61
CA SER A 152 40.07 39.65 -19.24
C SER A 152 39.94 38.16 -18.97
N GLU A 153 39.51 37.75 -17.78
CA GLU A 153 39.34 36.34 -17.39
C GLU A 153 38.09 35.71 -18.00
N ILE A 154 37.12 36.54 -18.39
CA ILE A 154 35.86 36.12 -18.99
C ILE A 154 35.82 36.41 -20.50
N ALA A 155 36.97 36.73 -21.10
CA ALA A 155 37.10 36.95 -22.52
C ALA A 155 36.64 35.70 -23.29
N GLY A 156 35.54 35.82 -24.05
CA GLY A 156 34.90 34.71 -24.75
C GLY A 156 33.77 33.99 -23.97
N MET A 157 33.54 34.31 -22.69
CA MET A 157 32.45 33.76 -21.87
C MET A 157 31.18 34.63 -21.94
N GLY A 158 30.55 34.67 -23.12
CA GLY A 158 29.41 35.56 -23.37
C GLY A 158 28.18 35.36 -22.46
N ASP A 159 27.95 34.16 -21.93
CA ASP A 159 26.86 33.93 -20.96
C ASP A 159 27.29 34.34 -19.53
N PHE A 160 28.57 34.26 -19.20
CA PHE A 160 29.05 34.80 -17.92
C PHE A 160 28.89 36.32 -17.86
N LYS A 161 29.28 37.03 -18.92
CA LYS A 161 29.09 38.49 -19.01
C LYS A 161 27.62 38.89 -18.77
N LYS A 162 26.69 38.21 -19.44
CA LYS A 162 25.25 38.42 -19.23
C LYS A 162 24.80 38.16 -17.79
N LEU A 163 25.33 37.11 -17.14
CA LEU A 163 25.02 36.82 -15.75
C LEU A 163 25.53 37.93 -14.82
N ALA A 164 26.78 38.37 -15.01
CA ALA A 164 27.40 39.44 -14.22
C ALA A 164 26.66 40.77 -14.35
N GLU A 165 26.10 41.05 -15.52
CA GLU A 165 25.25 42.22 -15.80
C GLU A 165 23.79 42.06 -15.30
N GLY A 166 23.44 40.92 -14.69
CA GLY A 166 22.09 40.64 -14.19
C GLY A 166 21.04 40.39 -15.29
N GLN A 167 21.47 40.04 -16.51
CA GLN A 167 20.54 39.72 -17.59
C GLN A 167 19.82 38.38 -17.36
N THR A 168 18.57 38.31 -17.83
CA THR A 168 17.74 37.10 -17.74
C THR A 168 17.36 36.58 -19.13
N ALA A 169 16.97 35.30 -19.22
CA ALA A 169 16.56 34.70 -20.49
C ALA A 169 15.24 35.31 -21.01
N THR A 170 15.33 36.20 -22.00
CA THR A 170 14.17 36.89 -22.58
C THR A 170 13.46 36.08 -23.68
N LEU A 171 14.22 35.27 -24.42
CA LEU A 171 13.77 34.43 -25.55
C LEU A 171 13.86 32.92 -25.23
N PRO A 172 13.01 32.08 -25.86
CA PRO A 172 13.11 30.63 -25.73
C PRO A 172 14.44 30.09 -26.31
N PRO A 173 14.93 28.94 -25.81
CA PRO A 173 14.29 28.04 -24.85
C PRO A 173 14.38 28.54 -23.38
N PHE A 174 13.25 28.52 -22.68
CA PHE A 174 13.13 28.91 -21.27
C PHE A 174 13.54 27.80 -20.27
N THR A 175 14.05 26.68 -20.78
CA THR A 175 14.61 25.59 -19.99
C THR A 175 15.92 25.13 -20.62
N ILE A 176 16.92 24.82 -19.83
CA ILE A 176 18.21 24.34 -20.33
C ILE A 176 18.73 23.15 -19.51
N LYS A 177 19.52 22.29 -20.18
CA LYS A 177 20.38 21.28 -19.54
C LYS A 177 21.81 21.58 -19.97
N GLN A 178 22.71 21.82 -19.02
CA GLN A 178 24.14 21.86 -19.25
C GLN A 178 24.81 20.66 -18.58
N SER A 179 25.98 20.28 -19.07
CA SER A 179 26.81 19.23 -18.45
C SER A 179 28.22 19.75 -18.33
N ILE A 180 28.81 19.61 -17.16
CA ILE A 180 30.18 19.99 -16.86
C ILE A 180 30.93 18.80 -16.28
N LYS A 181 32.26 18.86 -16.31
CA LYS A 181 33.13 17.92 -15.60
C LYS A 181 33.85 18.62 -14.47
N ILE A 182 33.84 18.01 -13.29
CA ILE A 182 34.59 18.50 -12.12
C ILE A 182 35.92 17.77 -11.99
N THR A 183 36.94 18.49 -11.53
CA THR A 183 38.30 18.00 -11.37
C THR A 183 38.39 17.18 -10.08
N ALA A 184 38.58 15.87 -10.21
CA ALA A 184 38.79 14.92 -9.11
C ALA A 184 39.76 13.81 -9.57
N ALA A 185 40.21 12.94 -8.66
CA ALA A 185 41.12 11.82 -8.99
C ALA A 185 40.59 10.95 -10.16
N ALA A 186 39.26 10.87 -10.29
CA ALA A 186 38.57 10.50 -11.51
C ALA A 186 37.56 11.61 -11.86
N PRO A 187 37.49 12.11 -13.11
CA PRO A 187 36.53 13.13 -13.51
C PRO A 187 35.07 12.71 -13.24
N ILE A 188 34.28 13.58 -12.63
CA ILE A 188 32.87 13.33 -12.31
C ILE A 188 31.98 14.22 -13.20
N ASP A 189 30.95 13.63 -13.80
CA ASP A 189 29.97 14.35 -14.61
C ASP A 189 28.92 15.02 -13.71
N VAL A 190 28.66 16.31 -13.98
CA VAL A 190 27.63 17.09 -13.31
C VAL A 190 26.68 17.67 -14.35
N HIS A 191 25.37 17.45 -14.17
CA HIS A 191 24.32 17.96 -15.02
C HIS A 191 23.54 19.08 -14.32
N ILE A 192 23.43 20.23 -14.97
CA ILE A 192 22.73 21.40 -14.44
C ILE A 192 21.43 21.55 -15.23
N TYR A 193 20.30 21.56 -14.53
CA TYR A 193 18.97 21.77 -15.12
C TYR A 193 18.42 23.09 -14.61
N SER A 194 17.99 23.97 -15.50
CA SER A 194 17.42 25.26 -15.10
C SER A 194 16.17 25.61 -15.90
N LYS A 195 15.27 26.36 -15.28
CA LYS A 195 14.11 26.98 -15.93
C LYS A 195 13.93 28.43 -15.48
N SER A 196 13.50 29.27 -16.40
CA SER A 196 13.06 30.64 -16.09
C SER A 196 11.62 30.69 -15.63
N ALA A 197 11.22 31.80 -15.01
CA ALA A 197 9.84 32.04 -14.58
C ALA A 197 8.85 31.98 -15.76
N LYS A 198 9.31 32.39 -16.95
CA LYS A 198 8.53 32.40 -18.20
C LYS A 198 8.13 31.00 -18.67
N SER A 199 8.89 29.95 -18.31
CA SER A 199 8.60 28.57 -18.72
C SER A 199 7.26 28.04 -18.21
N ARG A 200 6.81 28.51 -17.03
CA ARG A 200 5.63 28.02 -16.30
C ARG A 200 5.60 26.49 -16.04
N TYR A 201 6.71 25.79 -16.27
CA TYR A 201 6.79 24.34 -16.10
C TYR A 201 6.98 23.97 -14.63
N GLU A 202 6.29 22.92 -14.19
CA GLU A 202 6.54 22.28 -12.90
C GLU A 202 7.92 21.61 -12.95
N PHE A 203 8.87 22.10 -12.16
CA PHE A 203 10.29 21.78 -12.30
C PHE A 203 10.60 20.28 -12.15
N TYR A 204 10.03 19.61 -11.15
CA TYR A 204 10.36 18.22 -10.84
C TYR A 204 9.85 17.27 -11.93
N LYS A 205 8.58 17.35 -12.31
CA LYS A 205 7.96 16.43 -13.27
C LYS A 205 8.22 16.82 -14.72
N LYS A 206 8.10 18.11 -15.07
CA LYS A 206 8.14 18.56 -16.48
C LYS A 206 9.57 18.82 -16.97
N VAL A 207 10.51 19.12 -16.06
CA VAL A 207 11.92 19.33 -16.41
C VAL A 207 12.76 18.12 -15.98
N ILE A 208 12.91 17.90 -14.67
CA ILE A 208 13.86 16.89 -14.14
C ILE A 208 13.49 15.47 -14.54
N LEU A 209 12.30 14.99 -14.16
CA LEU A 209 11.82 13.63 -14.47
C LEU A 209 11.75 13.37 -15.99
N LYS A 210 11.41 14.40 -16.78
CA LYS A 210 11.35 14.30 -18.23
C LYS A 210 12.74 14.11 -18.84
N LYS A 211 13.75 14.84 -18.34
CA LYS A 211 15.12 14.82 -18.85
C LYS A 211 15.95 13.65 -18.30
N LEU A 212 15.82 13.31 -17.01
CA LEU A 212 16.51 12.17 -16.39
C LEU A 212 16.00 10.82 -16.89
N LYS A 213 14.71 10.74 -17.27
CA LYS A 213 14.04 9.49 -17.69
C LYS A 213 14.12 8.36 -16.65
N LYS A 214 14.33 8.68 -15.37
CA LYS A 214 14.39 7.77 -14.21
C LYS A 214 13.27 8.12 -13.23
N ASN A 215 12.87 7.20 -12.34
CA ASN A 215 12.06 7.60 -11.18
C ASN A 215 12.92 8.46 -10.24
N ILE A 216 12.29 9.28 -9.40
CA ILE A 216 13.01 10.09 -8.42
C ILE A 216 12.36 9.99 -7.03
N LYS A 217 13.19 9.96 -5.99
CA LYS A 217 12.80 10.13 -4.59
C LYS A 217 13.11 11.56 -4.16
N VAL A 218 12.19 12.23 -3.46
CA VAL A 218 12.26 13.68 -3.20
C VAL A 218 12.24 14.01 -1.70
N TRP A 219 13.29 14.68 -1.23
CA TRP A 219 13.37 15.34 0.08
C TRP A 219 13.17 16.84 -0.12
N SER A 220 12.09 17.38 0.45
CA SER A 220 11.72 18.80 0.27
C SER A 220 10.49 19.15 1.11
N ARG A 221 10.39 20.41 1.55
CA ARG A 221 9.15 21.06 2.05
C ARG A 221 8.04 21.07 0.99
N ARG A 222 6.76 20.99 1.42
CA ARG A 222 5.63 20.70 0.51
C ARG A 222 4.38 21.50 0.85
N ASP A 223 3.61 21.88 -0.17
CA ASP A 223 2.43 22.74 -0.07
C ASP A 223 1.08 21.97 -0.02
N ASN A 224 1.11 20.66 0.27
CA ASN A 224 -0.04 19.72 0.22
C ASN A 224 -0.77 19.61 -1.14
N LYS A 225 -0.41 20.42 -2.15
CA LYS A 225 -1.04 20.44 -3.48
C LYS A 225 -0.36 19.46 -4.42
N LEU A 226 0.97 19.42 -4.43
CA LEU A 226 1.70 18.39 -5.15
C LEU A 226 1.75 17.10 -4.34
N LYS A 227 1.25 16.02 -4.92
CA LYS A 227 1.27 14.67 -4.34
C LYS A 227 2.23 13.82 -5.15
N GLY A 228 2.81 12.79 -4.51
CA GLY A 228 3.57 11.78 -5.24
C GLY A 228 2.76 11.24 -6.42
N ASP A 229 3.40 11.15 -7.58
CA ASP A 229 2.76 10.74 -8.81
C ASP A 229 3.15 9.30 -9.14
N CYS A 230 2.19 8.40 -9.01
CA CYS A 230 2.30 6.99 -9.40
C CYS A 230 1.40 6.65 -10.61
N ARG A 231 0.94 7.67 -11.36
CA ARG A 231 -0.10 7.51 -12.41
C ARG A 231 0.46 7.21 -13.80
N VAL A 232 1.77 7.40 -14.03
CA VAL A 232 2.41 7.21 -15.33
C VAL A 232 3.23 5.93 -15.32
N VAL A 233 3.09 5.12 -16.38
CA VAL A 233 3.50 3.71 -16.47
C VAL A 233 5.03 3.48 -16.34
N GLU A 234 5.87 4.52 -16.31
CA GLU A 234 7.34 4.36 -16.30
C GLU A 234 8.14 5.39 -15.48
N ARG A 235 7.53 6.46 -14.95
CA ARG A 235 8.27 7.55 -14.27
C ARG A 235 7.50 8.12 -13.09
N ASN A 236 7.96 7.78 -11.88
CA ASN A 236 7.30 8.11 -10.63
C ASN A 236 8.08 9.16 -9.85
N ILE A 237 7.34 10.03 -9.16
CA ILE A 237 7.87 10.89 -8.10
C ILE A 237 7.46 10.28 -6.77
N ARG A 238 8.43 9.79 -6.01
CA ARG A 238 8.26 9.27 -4.66
C ARG A 238 8.73 10.32 -3.67
N LEU A 239 8.01 10.41 -2.56
CA LEU A 239 8.30 11.39 -1.54
C LEU A 239 9.03 10.71 -0.39
N ILE A 240 10.15 11.26 0.06
CA ILE A 240 10.89 10.75 1.22
C ILE A 240 10.08 11.09 2.49
N LYS A 241 10.07 10.17 3.45
CA LYS A 241 9.38 10.30 4.74
C LYS A 241 10.19 11.19 5.68
N SER A 242 9.49 12.05 6.42
CA SER A 242 10.01 12.88 7.51
C SER A 242 9.62 12.23 8.84
N PRO A 243 10.44 12.27 9.90
CA PRO A 243 11.85 12.71 9.94
C PRO A 243 12.80 11.72 9.24
N ALA A 244 14.03 12.14 8.96
CA ALA A 244 15.11 11.29 8.42
C ALA A 244 16.41 11.46 9.23
N GLN A 245 17.37 10.54 9.01
CA GLN A 245 18.67 10.53 9.67
C GLN A 245 19.78 10.75 8.63
N ILE A 246 20.63 11.75 8.85
CA ILE A 246 21.82 12.04 8.04
C ILE A 246 23.04 11.65 8.88
N GLY A 247 23.56 10.43 8.67
CA GLY A 247 24.49 9.83 9.62
C GLY A 247 23.77 9.55 10.94
N ASP A 248 24.23 10.15 12.03
CA ASP A 248 23.62 10.19 13.36
C ASP A 248 22.84 11.50 13.63
N HIS A 249 22.67 12.37 12.63
CA HIS A 249 21.92 13.63 12.78
C HIS A 249 20.46 13.47 12.33
N ALA A 250 19.54 13.59 13.29
CA ALA A 250 18.11 13.63 13.01
C ALA A 250 17.72 14.97 12.37
N THR A 251 16.88 14.92 11.33
CA THR A 251 16.30 16.11 10.68
C THR A 251 14.87 15.82 10.24
N ASN A 252 14.09 16.86 10.00
CA ASN A 252 12.74 16.74 9.46
C ASN A 252 12.49 17.82 8.40
N ILE A 253 11.49 17.62 7.54
CA ILE A 253 11.27 18.53 6.40
C ILE A 253 10.90 19.96 6.84
N GLU A 254 10.39 20.16 8.06
CA GLU A 254 10.04 21.48 8.59
C GLU A 254 11.27 22.23 9.12
N ALA A 255 12.29 21.52 9.62
CA ALA A 255 13.53 22.09 10.13
C ALA A 255 14.66 22.12 9.08
N ASP A 256 14.51 21.45 7.95
CA ASP A 256 15.50 21.38 6.87
C ASP A 256 15.14 22.35 5.71
N GLU A 257 16.07 23.25 5.37
CA GLU A 257 15.93 24.18 4.24
C GLU A 257 16.43 23.57 2.91
N SER A 258 17.08 22.40 2.95
CA SER A 258 17.58 21.74 1.77
C SER A 258 16.47 21.05 0.98
N ASN A 259 16.65 21.01 -0.34
CA ASN A 259 15.80 20.25 -1.24
C ASN A 259 16.71 19.41 -2.13
N TRP A 260 16.45 18.10 -2.21
CA TRP A 260 17.29 17.21 -3.00
C TRP A 260 16.52 15.99 -3.48
N ILE A 261 17.06 15.35 -4.51
CA ILE A 261 16.49 14.15 -5.10
C ILE A 261 17.56 13.08 -5.36
N VAL A 262 17.12 11.83 -5.39
CA VAL A 262 17.93 10.69 -5.89
C VAL A 262 17.14 9.91 -6.93
N SER A 263 17.85 9.32 -7.89
CA SER A 263 17.24 8.57 -9.01
C SER A 263 17.04 7.07 -8.73
N GLU A 264 15.98 6.47 -9.27
CA GLU A 264 15.64 5.04 -9.09
C GLU A 264 15.21 4.40 -10.44
N PRO A 265 15.98 3.43 -10.99
CA PRO A 265 17.32 2.99 -10.55
C PRO A 265 18.37 4.08 -10.86
N GLY A 266 19.48 4.14 -10.13
CA GLY A 266 20.49 5.13 -10.51
C GLY A 266 21.73 5.29 -9.63
N ASN A 267 22.43 6.37 -9.95
CA ASN A 267 23.77 6.83 -9.56
C ASN A 267 23.78 8.37 -9.46
N ILE A 268 22.60 9.00 -9.54
CA ILE A 268 22.44 10.46 -9.61
C ILE A 268 21.80 10.96 -8.32
N PHE A 269 22.50 11.89 -7.68
CA PHE A 269 22.01 12.77 -6.63
C PHE A 269 21.83 14.17 -7.20
N CYS A 270 20.76 14.88 -6.87
CA CYS A 270 20.64 16.29 -7.25
C CYS A 270 20.28 17.20 -6.08
N PHE A 271 20.99 18.32 -5.98
CA PHE A 271 20.59 19.50 -5.23
C PHE A 271 19.51 20.26 -5.99
N MET A 272 18.50 20.76 -5.28
CA MET A 272 17.39 21.56 -5.82
C MET A 272 17.31 22.88 -5.05
N ASP A 273 17.19 24.01 -5.74
CA ASP A 273 17.03 25.32 -5.09
C ASP A 273 15.58 25.60 -4.64
N LYS A 274 14.61 24.99 -5.31
CA LYS A 274 13.18 25.18 -5.08
C LYS A 274 12.51 23.97 -4.42
N PRO A 275 11.59 24.20 -3.47
CA PRO A 275 10.86 23.13 -2.83
C PRO A 275 9.84 22.46 -3.76
N TYR A 276 9.39 21.26 -3.39
CA TYR A 276 8.36 20.49 -4.07
C TYR A 276 6.97 21.04 -3.76
N ALA A 277 6.72 22.25 -4.28
CA ALA A 277 5.45 22.97 -4.16
C ALA A 277 4.86 23.25 -5.55
N LYS A 278 3.57 23.58 -5.64
CA LYS A 278 2.93 23.98 -6.91
C LYS A 278 3.33 25.41 -7.31
N SER A 279 3.63 26.27 -6.35
CA SER A 279 4.02 27.68 -6.58
C SER A 279 5.26 27.81 -7.46
N GLN A 280 6.27 26.93 -7.30
CA GLN A 280 7.52 27.01 -8.09
C GLN A 280 7.30 26.90 -9.60
N ALA A 281 6.16 26.39 -10.09
CA ALA A 281 5.89 26.37 -11.52
C ALA A 281 5.97 27.79 -12.12
N ALA A 282 5.59 28.82 -11.36
CA ALA A 282 5.63 30.23 -11.75
C ALA A 282 6.95 30.96 -11.42
N GLU A 283 7.94 30.27 -10.85
CA GLU A 283 9.21 30.82 -10.37
C GLU A 283 10.38 30.22 -11.17
N PRO A 284 11.54 30.89 -11.23
CA PRO A 284 12.75 30.27 -11.78
C PRO A 284 13.27 29.19 -10.83
N ALA A 285 13.97 28.19 -11.36
CA ALA A 285 14.50 27.07 -10.57
C ALA A 285 15.76 26.45 -11.20
N MET A 286 16.61 25.88 -10.36
CA MET A 286 17.86 25.20 -10.71
C MET A 286 18.03 23.88 -9.95
N ALA A 287 18.60 22.89 -10.63
CA ALA A 287 19.02 21.63 -10.05
C ALA A 287 20.44 21.30 -10.50
N VAL A 288 21.28 20.88 -9.56
CA VAL A 288 22.66 20.44 -9.81
C VAL A 288 22.72 18.95 -9.50
N CYS A 289 22.81 18.13 -10.55
CA CYS A 289 22.79 16.67 -10.49
C CYS A 289 24.19 16.10 -10.67
N ILE A 290 24.72 15.41 -9.66
CA ILE A 290 26.03 14.78 -9.66
C ILE A 290 25.86 13.30 -9.99
N ASP A 291 26.56 12.82 -11.02
CA ASP A 291 26.63 11.40 -11.37
C ASP A 291 27.83 10.74 -10.67
N GLN A 292 27.62 10.31 -9.43
CA GLN A 292 28.65 9.65 -8.63
C GLN A 292 28.00 8.66 -7.66
N ASN A 293 28.39 7.40 -7.77
CA ASN A 293 27.72 6.28 -7.10
C ASN A 293 27.83 6.31 -5.56
N ALA A 294 28.97 6.71 -5.01
CA ALA A 294 29.17 6.77 -3.55
C ALA A 294 28.32 7.87 -2.90
N ILE A 295 28.28 9.09 -3.47
CA ILE A 295 27.41 10.18 -3.02
C ILE A 295 25.96 9.76 -3.16
N PHE A 296 25.57 9.22 -4.32
CA PHE A 296 24.24 8.68 -4.54
C PHE A 296 23.86 7.66 -3.47
N ALA A 297 24.72 6.69 -3.16
CA ALA A 297 24.44 5.65 -2.18
C ALA A 297 24.17 6.21 -0.78
N ARG A 298 24.85 7.30 -0.36
CA ARG A 298 24.59 7.94 0.94
C ARG A 298 23.22 8.60 0.99
N PHE A 299 22.86 9.34 -0.06
CA PHE A 299 21.54 9.97 -0.12
C PHE A 299 20.42 8.98 -0.39
N ASP A 300 20.68 7.88 -1.12
CA ASP A 300 19.70 6.82 -1.33
C ASP A 300 19.43 6.01 -0.07
N ALA A 301 20.44 5.81 0.79
CA ALA A 301 20.26 5.24 2.11
C ALA A 301 19.34 6.10 2.99
N ILE A 302 19.52 7.43 2.98
CA ILE A 302 18.60 8.38 3.64
C ILE A 302 17.19 8.26 3.00
N ALA A 303 17.14 8.18 1.68
CA ALA A 303 15.91 8.07 0.91
C ALA A 303 15.27 6.67 0.91
N ALA A 304 15.81 5.70 1.65
CA ALA A 304 15.22 4.37 1.76
C ALA A 304 13.80 4.44 2.34
N GLN A 305 13.56 5.40 3.23
CA GLN A 305 12.26 5.68 3.82
C GLN A 305 11.40 6.53 2.85
N THR A 306 10.60 5.91 2.00
CA THR A 306 9.65 6.63 1.13
C THR A 306 8.21 6.51 1.62
N LEU A 307 7.44 7.61 1.52
CA LEU A 307 6.00 7.61 1.73
C LEU A 307 5.33 6.72 0.66
N GLN A 308 4.81 5.56 1.07
CA GLN A 308 3.94 4.77 0.21
C GLN A 308 2.55 5.41 0.13
N PHE A 309 2.17 5.87 -1.06
CA PHE A 309 0.78 6.24 -1.34
C PHE A 309 -0.07 4.99 -1.56
N HIS A 310 -0.70 4.49 -0.50
CA HIS A 310 -1.83 3.59 -0.63
C HIS A 310 -3.05 4.38 -1.11
N LYS A 311 -3.49 4.18 -2.35
CA LYS A 311 -4.84 4.58 -2.76
C LYS A 311 -5.85 3.59 -2.20
N THR A 312 -6.32 3.86 -0.99
CA THR A 312 -7.53 3.25 -0.45
C THR A 312 -8.62 4.31 -0.49
N ARG A 313 -9.66 4.05 -1.28
CA ARG A 313 -10.58 5.09 -1.76
C ARG A 313 -11.42 5.79 -0.67
N ASN A 314 -11.31 5.42 0.61
CA ASN A 314 -11.96 6.08 1.75
C ASN A 314 -11.26 5.74 3.07
N ALA A 315 -10.18 6.45 3.42
CA ALA A 315 -9.80 6.63 4.82
C ALA A 315 -9.11 7.99 4.96
N ARG A 316 -9.47 8.73 6.02
CA ARG A 316 -8.64 9.81 6.56
C ARG A 316 -7.22 9.26 6.70
N THR A 317 -6.24 10.08 6.35
CA THR A 317 -4.81 9.81 6.56
C THR A 317 -4.60 9.54 8.05
N LYS A 318 -4.57 8.26 8.44
CA LYS A 318 -4.02 7.84 9.72
C LYS A 318 -2.53 7.63 9.46
N LEU A 319 -1.70 8.41 10.17
CA LEU A 319 -0.32 8.03 10.43
C LEU A 319 -0.38 6.70 11.17
N VAL A 320 -0.03 5.62 10.48
CA VAL A 320 0.28 4.35 11.14
C VAL A 320 1.80 4.35 11.26
N PRO A 321 2.37 4.21 12.47
CA PRO A 321 3.80 3.98 12.63
C PRO A 321 4.11 2.64 11.96
N GLU A 322 4.97 2.64 10.94
CA GLU A 322 5.62 1.42 10.48
C GLU A 322 7.13 1.66 10.51
N MET A 323 7.73 0.84 11.36
CA MET A 323 9.13 0.70 11.73
C MET A 323 9.87 0.01 10.57
N GLN A 324 10.93 0.61 10.03
CA GLN A 324 11.78 -0.06 9.03
C GLN A 324 13.06 -0.53 9.72
N THR A 325 12.97 -1.68 10.37
CA THR A 325 14.10 -2.51 10.79
C THR A 325 14.51 -3.39 9.61
N GLY A 326 15.75 -3.26 9.14
CA GLY A 326 16.43 -4.40 8.52
C GLY A 326 16.85 -5.40 9.61
N PRO A 327 17.49 -6.53 9.28
CA PRO A 327 18.16 -7.33 10.30
C PRO A 327 19.18 -6.42 11.00
N ALA A 328 18.90 -6.04 12.24
CA ALA A 328 19.77 -5.18 13.05
C ALA A 328 20.92 -5.98 13.70
N GLN A 329 21.13 -7.21 13.22
CA GLN A 329 21.98 -8.21 13.84
C GLN A 329 22.63 -9.07 12.76
N ASN A 330 23.92 -9.36 12.98
CA ASN A 330 24.75 -10.11 12.05
C ASN A 330 24.71 -11.63 12.34
N THR A 331 23.99 -12.04 13.39
CA THR A 331 23.70 -13.43 13.73
C THR A 331 22.44 -13.87 12.99
N GLY A 332 22.59 -14.78 12.03
CA GLY A 332 21.46 -15.33 11.25
C GLY A 332 20.56 -16.26 12.07
N LYS A 333 19.51 -16.79 11.44
CA LYS A 333 18.71 -17.90 11.97
C LYS A 333 18.96 -19.17 11.16
N LEU A 334 18.97 -20.32 11.82
CA LEU A 334 19.24 -21.64 11.25
C LEU A 334 18.02 -22.55 11.43
N LEU A 335 17.79 -23.41 10.44
CA LEU A 335 16.90 -24.57 10.54
C LEU A 335 17.71 -25.80 10.13
N ALA A 336 17.95 -26.70 11.08
CA ALA A 336 18.59 -27.98 10.81
C ALA A 336 17.52 -29.07 10.60
N SER A 337 17.80 -30.04 9.74
CA SER A 337 16.82 -31.09 9.38
C SER A 337 16.59 -32.12 10.50
N ASP A 338 17.57 -32.29 11.38
CA ASP A 338 17.57 -33.18 12.55
C ASP A 338 16.92 -32.55 13.79
N VAL A 339 16.84 -31.21 13.85
CA VAL A 339 16.12 -30.45 14.89
C VAL A 339 15.06 -29.53 14.24
N PRO A 340 14.00 -30.08 13.63
CA PRO A 340 12.98 -29.28 12.96
C PRO A 340 12.12 -28.42 13.91
N GLY A 341 12.35 -28.51 15.23
CA GLY A 341 11.51 -28.01 16.31
C GLY A 341 11.35 -26.50 16.36
N ASN A 342 12.37 -25.70 16.03
CA ASN A 342 12.32 -24.23 16.04
C ASN A 342 13.44 -23.61 15.20
N TRP A 343 13.32 -22.31 14.90
CA TRP A 343 14.46 -21.52 14.42
C TRP A 343 15.50 -21.43 15.53
N GLU A 344 16.73 -21.78 15.21
CA GLU A 344 17.86 -21.61 16.13
C GLU A 344 18.65 -20.36 15.76
N ASP A 345 19.22 -19.72 16.78
CA ASP A 345 20.14 -18.61 16.55
C ASP A 345 21.43 -19.14 15.97
N GLY A 346 21.96 -18.43 14.98
CA GLY A 346 23.32 -18.66 14.52
C GLY A 346 24.27 -18.48 15.70
N ALA A 347 25.08 -19.51 15.97
CA ALA A 347 25.98 -19.51 17.13
C ALA A 347 26.98 -18.35 17.13
N ARG A 348 27.27 -17.76 15.96
CA ARG A 348 28.19 -16.63 15.74
C ARG A 348 27.71 -15.72 14.61
N ASP A 349 28.34 -14.55 14.49
CA ASP A 349 28.16 -13.61 13.38
C ASP A 349 28.48 -14.29 12.04
N VAL A 350 27.66 -14.06 11.02
CA VAL A 350 27.84 -14.59 9.65
C VAL A 350 29.19 -14.20 9.03
N ALA A 351 29.80 -13.09 9.44
CA ALA A 351 31.13 -12.67 8.98
C ALA A 351 32.27 -13.48 9.62
N GLN A 352 32.02 -14.23 10.70
CA GLN A 352 33.03 -15.03 11.38
C GLN A 352 33.14 -16.43 10.79
N ALA A 353 34.37 -16.86 10.52
CA ALA A 353 34.65 -18.22 10.02
C ALA A 353 34.44 -19.30 11.09
N ASN A 354 34.83 -19.03 12.34
CA ASN A 354 34.78 -20.01 13.42
C ASN A 354 33.40 -20.07 14.06
N GLY A 355 32.80 -21.26 14.09
CA GLY A 355 31.54 -21.52 14.80
C GLY A 355 30.26 -21.09 14.07
N HIS A 356 30.35 -20.52 12.86
CA HIS A 356 29.17 -20.25 12.03
C HIS A 356 28.85 -21.44 11.09
N SER A 357 27.58 -21.86 11.03
CA SER A 357 27.15 -23.09 10.34
C SER A 357 27.47 -23.14 8.85
N PHE A 358 27.35 -22.01 8.13
CA PHE A 358 27.72 -21.95 6.72
C PHE A 358 29.23 -21.84 6.49
N ALA A 359 29.98 -21.27 7.43
CA ALA A 359 31.43 -21.26 7.34
C ALA A 359 31.98 -22.69 7.48
N ALA A 360 31.42 -23.47 8.42
CA ALA A 360 31.74 -24.89 8.57
C ALA A 360 31.37 -25.70 7.32
N THR A 361 30.17 -25.48 6.76
CA THR A 361 29.70 -26.18 5.55
C THR A 361 30.60 -25.89 4.34
N LEU A 362 31.12 -24.67 4.22
CA LEU A 362 31.95 -24.23 3.11
C LEU A 362 33.45 -24.35 3.36
N ASN A 363 33.86 -24.97 4.47
CA ASN A 363 35.27 -25.02 4.87
C ASN A 363 36.18 -25.56 3.75
N ASP A 364 35.76 -26.62 3.06
CA ASP A 364 36.51 -27.23 1.95
C ASP A 364 36.31 -26.50 0.60
N VAL A 365 35.36 -25.57 0.51
CA VAL A 365 35.10 -24.72 -0.67
C VAL A 365 35.95 -23.45 -0.64
N VAL A 366 36.05 -22.82 0.54
CA VAL A 366 36.83 -21.58 0.71
C VAL A 366 38.27 -21.85 1.13
N GLY A 367 38.55 -22.97 1.80
CA GLY A 367 39.89 -23.44 2.16
C GLY A 367 40.43 -24.50 1.20
N ASN A 368 41.67 -24.92 1.44
CA ASN A 368 42.30 -26.03 0.73
C ASN A 368 42.58 -27.20 1.70
N ASN A 369 41.54 -27.60 2.43
CA ASN A 369 41.68 -28.46 3.61
C ASN A 369 41.54 -29.96 3.29
N ASN A 370 40.92 -30.32 2.17
CA ASN A 370 40.70 -31.71 1.77
C ASN A 370 40.82 -31.89 0.25
N ASN A 371 41.77 -32.71 -0.18
CA ASN A 371 42.01 -33.00 -1.60
C ASN A 371 40.90 -33.84 -2.23
N ASP A 372 40.12 -34.57 -1.44
CA ASP A 372 39.04 -35.43 -1.93
C ASP A 372 37.73 -34.66 -2.11
N VAL A 373 37.69 -33.37 -1.79
CA VAL A 373 36.50 -32.53 -1.97
C VAL A 373 36.68 -31.62 -3.17
N LYS A 374 35.76 -31.75 -4.13
CA LYS A 374 35.72 -30.99 -5.38
C LYS A 374 34.35 -30.33 -5.54
N PHE A 375 34.27 -29.20 -6.22
CA PHE A 375 33.06 -28.43 -6.35
C PHE A 375 32.96 -27.60 -7.64
N LEU A 376 31.73 -27.26 -7.98
CA LEU A 376 31.37 -26.29 -9.01
C LEU A 376 30.60 -25.16 -8.34
N ALA A 377 31.06 -23.92 -8.52
CA ALA A 377 30.40 -22.73 -7.97
C ALA A 377 29.91 -21.80 -9.09
N TYR A 378 28.69 -21.29 -8.91
CA TYR A 378 28.04 -20.39 -9.85
C TYR A 378 27.44 -19.20 -9.13
N ASN A 379 27.51 -18.01 -9.75
CA ASN A 379 26.96 -16.77 -9.21
C ASN A 379 26.85 -15.73 -10.33
N ASN A 380 25.76 -14.96 -10.38
CA ASN A 380 25.60 -13.87 -11.34
C ASN A 380 26.39 -12.60 -10.99
N VAL A 381 26.84 -12.49 -9.74
CA VAL A 381 27.78 -11.48 -9.25
C VAL A 381 28.86 -12.21 -8.46
N PRO A 382 29.77 -12.94 -9.11
CA PRO A 382 30.79 -13.72 -8.41
C PRO A 382 31.83 -12.80 -7.73
N PRO A 383 32.44 -13.24 -6.62
CA PRO A 383 33.49 -12.47 -5.95
C PRO A 383 34.69 -12.23 -6.88
N GLY A 384 35.21 -11.00 -6.88
CA GLY A 384 36.43 -10.63 -7.61
C GLY A 384 36.29 -10.47 -9.13
N ILE A 385 35.13 -10.74 -9.73
CA ILE A 385 34.94 -10.60 -11.19
C ILE A 385 33.87 -9.52 -11.48
N PRO A 386 34.28 -8.29 -11.86
CA PRO A 386 33.34 -7.24 -12.21
C PRO A 386 32.70 -7.48 -13.59
N ASN A 387 31.54 -6.87 -13.84
CA ASN A 387 30.89 -6.76 -15.15
C ASN A 387 30.47 -8.09 -15.83
N VAL A 388 30.17 -9.14 -15.05
CA VAL A 388 29.62 -10.40 -15.59
C VAL A 388 28.32 -10.14 -16.35
N LYS A 389 28.28 -10.53 -17.63
CA LYS A 389 27.09 -10.40 -18.49
C LYS A 389 26.29 -11.69 -18.48
N THR A 390 25.43 -11.86 -17.49
CA THR A 390 24.45 -12.95 -17.46
C THR A 390 23.04 -12.41 -17.22
N LYS A 391 22.03 -13.13 -17.75
CA LYS A 391 20.62 -12.88 -17.44
C LYS A 391 20.12 -13.73 -16.29
N SER A 392 20.88 -14.72 -15.83
CA SER A 392 20.52 -15.55 -14.68
C SER A 392 20.75 -14.82 -13.36
N ASN A 393 19.96 -15.18 -12.34
CA ASN A 393 20.19 -14.74 -10.95
C ASN A 393 20.73 -15.88 -10.08
N GLY A 394 20.90 -17.07 -10.64
CA GLY A 394 21.28 -18.27 -9.91
C GLY A 394 22.63 -18.10 -9.20
N LYS A 395 22.66 -18.52 -7.93
CA LYS A 395 23.89 -18.62 -7.13
C LYS A 395 23.88 -19.90 -6.31
N GLY A 396 25.01 -20.56 -6.19
CA GLY A 396 25.12 -21.82 -5.49
C GLY A 396 26.42 -22.56 -5.72
N ILE A 397 26.53 -23.71 -5.06
CA ILE A 397 27.70 -24.58 -5.07
C ILE A 397 27.23 -26.04 -5.16
N ILE A 398 27.81 -26.84 -6.05
CA ILE A 398 27.71 -28.31 -6.03
C ILE A 398 29.03 -28.83 -5.49
N ILE A 399 28.99 -29.64 -4.43
CA ILE A 399 30.16 -30.23 -3.77
C ILE A 399 30.07 -31.75 -3.91
N ILE A 400 31.20 -32.40 -4.17
CA ILE A 400 31.32 -33.86 -4.22
C ILE A 400 32.52 -34.33 -3.41
N ARG A 401 32.41 -35.56 -2.93
CA ARG A 401 33.57 -36.34 -2.47
C ARG A 401 34.04 -37.27 -3.59
N THR A 402 35.34 -37.28 -3.86
CA THR A 402 35.97 -38.09 -4.92
C THR A 402 36.64 -39.35 -4.40
N THR A 403 36.54 -39.63 -3.10
CA THR A 403 37.02 -40.88 -2.50
C THR A 403 36.31 -42.07 -3.15
N VAL A 404 37.07 -43.08 -3.55
CA VAL A 404 36.55 -44.26 -4.26
C VAL A 404 35.45 -44.96 -3.44
N GLY A 405 34.35 -45.30 -4.10
CA GLY A 405 33.20 -45.99 -3.49
C GLY A 405 32.26 -45.08 -2.67
N GLN A 406 32.60 -43.80 -2.48
CA GLN A 406 31.72 -42.85 -1.83
C GLN A 406 30.72 -42.24 -2.82
N ASN A 407 29.50 -41.99 -2.35
CA ASN A 407 28.42 -41.37 -3.14
C ASN A 407 27.96 -40.04 -2.51
N ASP A 408 28.81 -39.43 -1.70
CA ASP A 408 28.49 -38.20 -0.96
C ASP A 408 28.56 -36.96 -1.86
N GLY A 409 27.57 -36.09 -1.73
CA GLY A 409 27.56 -34.78 -2.34
C GLY A 409 26.68 -33.79 -1.58
N ALA A 410 26.84 -32.51 -1.90
CA ALA A 410 25.99 -31.45 -1.42
C ALA A 410 25.64 -30.47 -2.54
N TRP A 411 24.45 -29.88 -2.47
CA TRP A 411 24.06 -28.77 -3.32
C TRP A 411 23.58 -27.61 -2.46
N ILE A 412 24.20 -26.45 -2.65
CA ILE A 412 23.90 -25.22 -1.93
C ILE A 412 23.28 -24.23 -2.91
N VAL A 413 22.17 -23.61 -2.52
CA VAL A 413 21.57 -22.47 -3.23
C VAL A 413 21.51 -21.26 -2.31
N HIS A 414 21.80 -20.06 -2.84
CA HIS A 414 21.79 -18.84 -2.03
C HIS A 414 21.44 -17.58 -2.82
N THR A 415 21.24 -16.45 -2.13
CA THR A 415 20.96 -15.13 -2.75
C THR A 415 22.11 -14.12 -2.66
N VAL A 416 23.17 -14.42 -1.91
CA VAL A 416 24.28 -13.49 -1.60
C VAL A 416 25.16 -13.19 -2.84
N PRO A 417 25.20 -11.95 -3.36
CA PRO A 417 26.17 -11.54 -4.37
C PRO A 417 27.58 -11.45 -3.77
N GLY A 418 28.62 -11.76 -4.55
CA GLY A 418 30.01 -11.70 -4.10
C GLY A 418 30.42 -12.87 -3.19
N PHE A 419 29.67 -13.97 -3.18
CA PHE A 419 29.89 -15.11 -2.28
C PHE A 419 29.65 -16.47 -2.98
N PRO A 420 30.29 -17.56 -2.55
CA PRO A 420 31.51 -17.60 -1.72
C PRO A 420 32.75 -17.27 -2.55
N ALA A 421 33.84 -16.89 -1.90
CA ALA A 421 35.13 -16.73 -2.56
C ALA A 421 35.87 -18.08 -2.58
N ALA A 422 35.86 -18.74 -3.75
CA ALA A 422 36.39 -20.09 -3.92
C ALA A 422 37.91 -20.13 -3.66
N ARG A 423 38.35 -21.00 -2.74
CA ARG A 423 39.77 -21.22 -2.36
C ARG A 423 40.55 -19.98 -1.84
N THR A 424 39.87 -18.92 -1.40
CA THR A 424 40.54 -17.69 -0.90
C THR A 424 40.31 -17.40 0.58
N GLY A 425 39.67 -18.32 1.31
CA GLY A 425 39.24 -18.13 2.69
C GLY A 425 37.83 -17.58 2.83
N TYR A 426 37.22 -17.82 4.00
CA TYR A 426 35.86 -17.40 4.29
C TYR A 426 35.76 -15.88 4.38
N SER A 427 34.84 -15.29 3.62
CA SER A 427 34.55 -13.86 3.68
C SER A 427 33.09 -13.58 3.38
N TRP A 428 32.50 -12.65 4.12
CA TRP A 428 31.13 -12.17 3.89
C TRP A 428 31.16 -10.76 3.28
N PRO A 429 30.43 -10.48 2.18
CA PRO A 429 30.41 -9.17 1.56
C PRO A 429 29.78 -8.09 2.47
N ALA A 430 30.53 -7.04 2.80
CA ALA A 430 30.10 -6.01 3.75
C ALA A 430 28.80 -5.28 3.33
N SER A 431 28.56 -5.09 2.03
CA SER A 431 27.32 -4.46 1.52
C SER A 431 26.07 -5.30 1.73
N GLU A 432 26.24 -6.60 1.98
CA GLU A 432 25.17 -7.57 2.15
C GLU A 432 24.85 -7.84 3.62
N MET A 433 25.62 -7.26 4.56
CA MET A 433 25.39 -7.39 6.01
C MET A 433 24.05 -6.77 6.45
N ALA A 434 23.64 -5.68 5.80
CA ALA A 434 22.41 -4.96 6.13
C ALA A 434 21.14 -5.53 5.45
N LYS A 435 21.26 -6.65 4.72
CA LYS A 435 20.20 -7.22 3.89
C LYS A 435 19.83 -8.63 4.33
N GLY A 436 18.56 -8.99 4.17
CA GLY A 436 18.09 -10.36 4.33
C GLY A 436 18.58 -11.25 3.19
N HIS A 437 19.14 -12.41 3.52
CA HIS A 437 19.55 -13.43 2.56
C HIS A 437 19.06 -14.81 2.98
N LEU A 438 18.89 -15.69 2.00
CA LEU A 438 18.50 -17.08 2.21
C LEU A 438 19.57 -17.98 1.61
N LEU A 439 20.01 -18.96 2.40
CA LEU A 439 20.97 -19.98 2.02
C LEU A 439 20.38 -21.34 2.40
N ILE A 440 20.50 -22.33 1.52
CA ILE A 440 20.00 -23.69 1.77
C ILE A 440 21.10 -24.66 1.37
N CYS A 441 21.47 -25.56 2.28
CA CYS A 441 22.37 -26.68 2.02
C CYS A 441 21.57 -27.98 1.94
N MET A 442 21.84 -28.78 0.91
CA MET A 442 21.18 -30.05 0.64
C MET A 442 22.21 -31.16 0.55
N THR A 443 22.15 -32.16 1.42
CA THR A 443 22.95 -33.38 1.27
C THR A 443 22.29 -34.29 0.24
N ILE A 444 23.05 -34.69 -0.79
CA ILE A 444 22.56 -35.42 -1.95
C ILE A 444 23.51 -36.57 -2.30
N ALA A 445 22.99 -37.59 -2.97
CA ALA A 445 23.84 -38.58 -3.62
C ALA A 445 24.53 -37.99 -4.87
N LYS A 446 25.83 -38.29 -5.08
CA LYS A 446 26.61 -37.91 -6.27
C LYS A 446 25.91 -38.35 -7.57
N THR A 447 25.23 -39.49 -7.55
CA THR A 447 24.43 -39.98 -8.71
C THR A 447 23.31 -39.03 -9.17
N GLN A 448 22.88 -38.08 -8.33
CA GLN A 448 21.82 -37.12 -8.67
C GLN A 448 22.33 -35.83 -9.32
N ILE A 449 23.64 -35.63 -9.38
CA ILE A 449 24.26 -34.39 -9.89
C ILE A 449 23.87 -34.11 -11.33
N ASN A 450 23.85 -35.10 -12.21
CA ASN A 450 23.46 -34.88 -13.60
C ASN A 450 22.01 -34.36 -13.71
N THR A 451 21.13 -34.75 -12.77
CA THR A 451 19.73 -34.31 -12.72
C THR A 451 19.63 -32.85 -12.26
N ILE A 452 20.46 -32.44 -11.30
CA ILE A 452 20.60 -31.05 -10.86
C ILE A 452 21.21 -30.21 -11.99
N ALA A 453 22.26 -30.73 -12.66
CA ALA A 453 22.92 -30.07 -13.76
C ALA A 453 21.99 -29.83 -14.95
N ALA A 454 21.12 -30.79 -15.29
CA ALA A 454 20.09 -30.59 -16.33
C ALA A 454 19.16 -29.41 -16.02
N SER A 455 18.84 -29.19 -14.75
CA SER A 455 18.02 -28.07 -14.29
C SER A 455 18.81 -26.76 -14.33
N LEU A 456 20.04 -26.75 -13.81
CA LEU A 456 20.93 -25.58 -13.84
C LEU A 456 21.28 -25.16 -15.27
N PHE A 457 21.61 -26.10 -16.16
CA PHE A 457 21.83 -25.84 -17.59
C PHE A 457 20.65 -25.09 -18.21
N ARG A 458 19.42 -25.42 -17.81
CA ARG A 458 18.22 -24.72 -18.28
C ARG A 458 18.07 -23.31 -17.67
N ALA A 459 18.58 -23.09 -16.47
CA ALA A 459 18.58 -21.81 -15.77
C ALA A 459 19.77 -20.89 -16.10
N GLU A 460 20.69 -21.34 -16.97
CA GLU A 460 21.80 -20.56 -17.54
C GLU A 460 22.64 -19.77 -16.49
N PRO A 461 23.01 -20.34 -15.32
CA PRO A 461 23.80 -19.63 -14.34
C PRO A 461 25.23 -19.41 -14.85
N PHE A 462 25.90 -18.38 -14.32
CA PHE A 462 27.31 -18.15 -14.61
C PHE A 462 28.19 -18.96 -13.66
N VAL A 463 28.84 -20.00 -14.19
CA VAL A 463 29.84 -20.80 -13.47
C VAL A 463 31.16 -20.03 -13.44
N TYR A 464 31.69 -19.76 -12.24
CA TYR A 464 32.94 -19.01 -12.07
C TYR A 464 34.08 -19.87 -11.49
N TYR A 465 33.76 -21.06 -10.99
CA TYR A 465 34.76 -22.02 -10.52
C TYR A 465 34.25 -23.45 -10.74
N ASN A 466 35.13 -24.35 -11.17
CA ASN A 466 34.86 -25.77 -11.28
C ASN A 466 36.19 -26.54 -11.19
N ASP A 467 36.33 -27.40 -10.19
CA ASP A 467 37.47 -28.33 -10.06
C ASP A 467 37.02 -29.80 -10.03
N ILE A 468 35.75 -30.09 -10.35
CA ILE A 468 35.22 -31.45 -10.45
C ILE A 468 35.86 -32.17 -11.65
N PRO A 469 36.61 -33.28 -11.43
CA PRO A 469 37.28 -34.01 -12.51
C PRO A 469 36.31 -34.65 -13.49
N GLU A 470 36.71 -34.76 -14.76
CA GLU A 470 35.89 -35.43 -15.78
C GLU A 470 35.61 -36.91 -15.46
N THR A 471 36.55 -37.60 -14.81
CA THR A 471 36.38 -38.99 -14.36
C THR A 471 35.18 -39.17 -13.43
N GLU A 472 34.90 -38.16 -12.61
CA GLU A 472 33.80 -38.17 -11.64
C GLU A 472 32.43 -37.90 -12.28
N THR A 473 32.45 -37.30 -13.48
CA THR A 473 31.28 -36.87 -14.24
C THR A 473 31.10 -37.68 -15.52
N ALA A 474 31.85 -38.77 -15.66
CA ALA A 474 31.69 -39.74 -16.73
C ALA A 474 30.22 -40.24 -16.76
N GLY A 475 29.55 -40.10 -17.90
CA GLY A 475 28.13 -40.42 -18.04
C GLY A 475 27.16 -39.32 -17.55
N MET A 476 27.64 -38.12 -17.21
CA MET A 476 26.82 -36.96 -16.82
C MET A 476 26.81 -35.88 -17.93
N PRO A 477 26.10 -36.10 -19.06
CA PRO A 477 26.16 -35.21 -20.22
C PRO A 477 25.64 -33.80 -19.95
N ASP A 478 24.69 -33.62 -19.01
CA ASP A 478 24.16 -32.29 -18.69
C ASP A 478 25.07 -31.53 -17.72
N PHE A 479 25.84 -32.24 -16.88
CA PHE A 479 26.92 -31.63 -16.11
C PHE A 479 28.00 -31.07 -17.02
N LYS A 480 28.43 -31.83 -18.02
CA LYS A 480 29.40 -31.36 -19.02
C LYS A 480 28.95 -30.06 -19.69
N LYS A 481 27.70 -30.01 -20.18
CA LYS A 481 27.13 -28.79 -20.79
C LYS A 481 27.11 -27.60 -19.83
N LEU A 482 26.78 -27.84 -18.55
CA LEU A 482 26.77 -26.80 -17.52
C LEU A 482 28.18 -26.28 -17.24
N ALA A 483 29.14 -27.17 -17.03
CA ALA A 483 30.54 -26.84 -16.73
C ALA A 483 31.20 -26.06 -17.88
N GLU A 484 30.85 -26.39 -19.13
CA GLU A 484 31.31 -25.67 -20.33
C GLU A 484 30.56 -24.34 -20.58
N GLY A 485 29.56 -23.99 -19.76
CA GLY A 485 28.78 -22.76 -19.91
C GLY A 485 27.89 -22.74 -21.16
N GLN A 486 27.52 -23.91 -21.69
CA GLN A 486 26.63 -23.99 -22.84
C GLN A 486 25.23 -23.48 -22.48
N ILE A 487 24.48 -23.02 -23.49
CA ILE A 487 23.09 -22.60 -23.34
C ILE A 487 22.13 -23.48 -24.14
N PRO A 488 20.90 -23.71 -23.64
CA PRO A 488 19.91 -24.51 -24.34
C PRO A 488 19.45 -23.86 -25.66
N THR A 489 19.79 -24.49 -26.78
CA THR A 489 19.42 -24.00 -28.12
C THR A 489 18.14 -24.62 -28.68
N ILE A 490 17.81 -25.85 -28.26
CA ILE A 490 16.68 -26.64 -28.78
C ILE A 490 15.63 -26.88 -27.67
N PRO A 491 14.31 -26.85 -27.99
CA PRO A 491 13.25 -27.23 -27.06
C PRO A 491 13.40 -28.67 -26.50
N PRO A 492 12.82 -28.98 -25.33
CA PRO A 492 11.94 -28.14 -24.51
C PRO A 492 12.72 -27.09 -23.71
N PHE A 493 12.28 -25.82 -23.70
CA PHE A 493 12.94 -24.72 -22.98
C PHE A 493 12.59 -24.61 -21.49
N THR A 494 11.87 -25.60 -20.97
CA THR A 494 11.51 -25.75 -19.56
C THR A 494 11.77 -27.18 -19.14
N ILE A 495 12.16 -27.41 -17.89
CA ILE A 495 12.39 -28.75 -17.35
C ILE A 495 11.87 -28.84 -15.90
N SER A 496 11.40 -30.03 -15.54
CA SER A 496 11.00 -30.39 -14.19
C SER A 496 11.69 -31.71 -13.83
N ARG A 497 12.45 -31.72 -12.75
CA ARG A 497 13.16 -32.90 -12.24
C ARG A 497 12.87 -33.08 -10.75
N ALA A 498 13.20 -34.25 -10.22
CA ALA A 498 13.12 -34.51 -8.80
C ALA A 498 14.40 -35.21 -8.34
N ILE A 499 14.86 -34.87 -7.15
CA ILE A 499 15.94 -35.54 -6.44
C ILE A 499 15.43 -35.93 -5.03
N LYS A 500 16.17 -36.76 -4.32
CA LYS A 500 15.95 -37.11 -2.92
C LYS A 500 17.17 -36.73 -2.09
N LEU A 501 16.96 -36.10 -0.95
CA LEU A 501 18.04 -35.84 0.00
C LEU A 501 18.48 -37.16 0.67
N THR A 502 19.75 -37.23 1.05
CA THR A 502 20.32 -38.36 1.79
C THR A 502 20.13 -38.15 3.30
N GLY A 503 19.59 -39.15 4.02
CA GLY A 503 19.34 -39.06 5.47
C GLY A 503 18.19 -39.98 5.94
N ALA A 504 17.87 -39.93 7.24
CA ALA A 504 16.86 -40.78 7.89
C ALA A 504 15.44 -40.62 7.31
N ASP A 505 15.11 -39.42 6.83
CA ASP A 505 13.90 -39.13 6.07
C ASP A 505 14.30 -38.61 4.69
N ALA A 506 14.16 -39.45 3.65
CA ALA A 506 14.52 -39.09 2.28
C ALA A 506 13.57 -38.02 1.70
N VAL A 507 13.86 -36.74 1.95
CA VAL A 507 13.05 -35.60 1.50
C VAL A 507 13.09 -35.46 -0.03
N PRO A 508 11.94 -35.50 -0.73
CA PRO A 508 11.88 -35.18 -2.15
C PRO A 508 12.08 -33.68 -2.42
N VAL A 509 12.89 -33.36 -3.43
CA VAL A 509 13.08 -31.99 -3.93
C VAL A 509 12.75 -31.93 -5.41
N HIS A 510 11.71 -31.18 -5.76
CA HIS A 510 11.33 -30.88 -7.14
C HIS A 510 12.07 -29.64 -7.65
N ILE A 511 12.76 -29.78 -8.77
CA ILE A 511 13.52 -28.69 -9.39
C ILE A 511 12.80 -28.28 -10.67
N TYR A 512 12.42 -27.01 -10.74
CA TYR A 512 11.80 -26.42 -11.92
C TYR A 512 12.74 -25.39 -12.52
N SER A 513 12.96 -25.45 -13.83
CA SER A 513 13.83 -24.49 -14.50
C SER A 513 13.34 -24.11 -15.88
N LYS A 514 13.65 -22.88 -16.29
CA LYS A 514 13.34 -22.37 -17.63
C LYS A 514 14.48 -21.52 -18.17
N SER A 515 14.66 -21.62 -19.49
CA SER A 515 15.63 -20.79 -20.21
C SER A 515 15.01 -19.44 -20.59
N ALA A 516 15.85 -18.49 -20.99
CA ALA A 516 15.39 -17.19 -21.49
C ALA A 516 14.49 -17.34 -22.73
N LYS A 517 14.77 -18.35 -23.57
CA LYS A 517 14.03 -18.66 -24.80
C LYS A 517 12.59 -19.11 -24.56
N SER A 518 12.28 -19.67 -23.39
CA SER A 518 10.91 -20.15 -23.06
C SER A 518 9.86 -19.04 -23.11
N ARG A 519 10.23 -17.79 -22.80
CA ARG A 519 9.32 -16.66 -22.60
C ARG A 519 8.20 -16.89 -21.56
N TYR A 520 8.30 -17.96 -20.77
CA TYR A 520 7.30 -18.31 -19.77
C TYR A 520 7.55 -17.54 -18.48
N GLU A 521 6.45 -17.09 -17.87
CA GLU A 521 6.46 -16.51 -16.53
C GLU A 521 6.66 -17.66 -15.53
N MET A 522 7.77 -17.65 -14.79
CA MET A 522 8.21 -18.73 -13.92
C MET A 522 7.13 -19.19 -12.91
N TYR A 523 6.48 -18.27 -12.22
CA TYR A 523 5.57 -18.60 -11.12
C TYR A 523 4.27 -19.21 -11.61
N LYS A 524 3.56 -18.55 -12.54
CA LYS A 524 2.25 -18.99 -13.04
C LYS A 524 2.34 -20.09 -14.08
N LYS A 525 3.28 -19.98 -15.04
CA LYS A 525 3.33 -20.90 -16.18
C LYS A 525 4.19 -22.13 -15.95
N VAL A 526 5.14 -22.09 -15.02
CA VAL A 526 6.01 -23.24 -14.68
C VAL A 526 5.62 -23.81 -13.32
N ILE A 527 5.79 -23.06 -12.23
CA ILE A 527 5.62 -23.56 -10.87
C ILE A 527 4.17 -23.95 -10.55
N LEU A 528 3.21 -23.06 -10.77
CA LEU A 528 1.79 -23.33 -10.51
C LEU A 528 1.22 -24.49 -11.33
N LYS A 529 1.72 -24.66 -12.55
CA LYS A 529 1.35 -25.79 -13.40
C LYS A 529 1.99 -27.09 -12.92
N GLY A 530 3.26 -27.04 -12.51
CA GLY A 530 4.02 -28.18 -12.00
C GLY A 530 3.50 -28.68 -10.65
N LEU A 531 3.35 -27.78 -9.68
CA LEU A 531 2.89 -28.10 -8.32
C LEU A 531 1.39 -28.39 -8.23
N LYS A 532 0.60 -27.85 -9.18
CA LYS A 532 -0.88 -27.92 -9.17
C LYS A 532 -1.53 -27.39 -7.88
N LYS A 533 -0.83 -26.53 -7.13
CA LYS A 533 -1.26 -25.96 -5.83
C LYS A 533 -1.30 -24.42 -5.89
N THR A 534 -2.11 -23.79 -5.04
CA THR A 534 -2.00 -22.33 -4.81
C THR A 534 -0.66 -22.05 -4.11
N ILE A 535 -0.04 -20.91 -4.40
CA ILE A 535 1.27 -20.54 -3.82
C ILE A 535 1.21 -19.17 -3.15
N LYS A 536 1.91 -19.04 -2.01
CA LYS A 536 2.21 -17.76 -1.35
C LYS A 536 3.65 -17.36 -1.68
N VAL A 537 3.88 -16.08 -2.01
CA VAL A 537 5.14 -15.60 -2.60
C VAL A 537 5.77 -14.48 -1.76
N TRP A 538 6.97 -14.71 -1.23
CA TRP A 538 7.87 -13.69 -0.70
C TRP A 538 8.90 -13.34 -1.77
N SER A 539 8.85 -12.11 -2.26
CA SER A 539 9.76 -11.66 -3.31
C SER A 539 9.62 -10.15 -3.54
N ARG A 540 10.73 -9.51 -3.93
CA ARG A 540 10.69 -8.20 -4.59
C ARG A 540 9.81 -8.26 -5.83
N ARG A 541 9.01 -7.22 -6.06
CA ARG A 541 7.97 -7.25 -7.08
C ARG A 541 7.90 -5.98 -7.89
N ASP A 542 7.56 -6.13 -9.17
CA ASP A 542 7.14 -5.01 -9.99
C ASP A 542 5.64 -4.72 -9.80
N ASN A 543 5.19 -3.55 -10.25
CA ASN A 543 3.77 -3.19 -10.17
C ASN A 543 2.92 -3.84 -11.29
N LYS A 544 3.52 -4.73 -12.11
CA LYS A 544 2.89 -5.32 -13.30
C LYS A 544 2.28 -6.69 -12.98
N LEU A 545 3.02 -7.55 -12.28
CA LEU A 545 2.49 -8.82 -11.80
C LEU A 545 1.75 -8.60 -10.49
N LYS A 546 0.47 -8.98 -10.49
CA LYS A 546 -0.43 -8.88 -9.35
C LYS A 546 -0.77 -10.27 -8.87
N GLY A 547 -1.02 -10.41 -7.56
CA GLY A 547 -1.64 -11.63 -7.05
C GLY A 547 -2.90 -11.94 -7.84
N ASP A 548 -3.00 -13.17 -8.34
CA ASP A 548 -4.08 -13.64 -9.18
C ASP A 548 -4.97 -14.55 -8.35
N CYS A 549 -6.23 -14.12 -8.16
CA CYS A 549 -7.27 -14.86 -7.44
C CYS A 549 -8.53 -15.05 -8.30
N ARG A 550 -8.42 -14.91 -9.65
CA ARG A 550 -9.55 -14.95 -10.58
C ARG A 550 -9.80 -16.32 -11.21
N VAL A 551 -8.87 -17.25 -11.04
CA VAL A 551 -8.96 -18.59 -11.60
C VAL A 551 -9.61 -19.49 -10.55
N PRO A 552 -10.73 -20.18 -10.85
CA PRO A 552 -11.22 -21.24 -9.98
C PRO A 552 -10.08 -22.24 -9.79
N GLU A 553 -9.74 -22.56 -8.52
CA GLU A 553 -8.78 -23.60 -8.06
C GLU A 553 -7.31 -23.21 -7.80
N ARG A 554 -6.60 -22.39 -8.61
CA ARG A 554 -5.13 -22.17 -8.43
C ARG A 554 -4.70 -20.71 -8.48
N ASN A 555 -4.18 -20.19 -7.37
CA ASN A 555 -3.93 -18.76 -7.16
C ASN A 555 -2.46 -18.42 -6.85
N ILE A 556 -2.06 -17.18 -7.13
CA ILE A 556 -0.81 -16.57 -6.61
C ILE A 556 -1.18 -15.55 -5.55
N ARG A 557 -0.69 -15.76 -4.33
CA ARG A 557 -0.88 -14.87 -3.19
C ARG A 557 0.48 -14.25 -2.83
N LEU A 558 0.58 -12.93 -2.70
CA LEU A 558 1.86 -12.30 -2.33
C LEU A 558 1.93 -12.23 -0.81
N ILE A 559 3.08 -12.38 -0.16
CA ILE A 559 3.17 -12.24 1.30
C ILE A 559 3.10 -10.75 1.69
N LYS A 560 2.53 -10.46 2.86
CA LYS A 560 2.34 -9.09 3.37
C LYS A 560 3.71 -8.55 3.77
N ASN A 561 3.90 -7.26 3.57
CA ASN A 561 5.15 -6.56 3.89
C ASN A 561 4.83 -5.45 4.90
N PRO A 562 5.59 -5.25 5.99
CA PRO A 562 6.75 -6.04 6.47
C PRO A 562 6.35 -7.40 7.11
N VAL A 563 7.33 -8.25 7.42
CA VAL A 563 7.19 -9.51 8.18
C VAL A 563 8.26 -9.62 9.27
N GLU A 564 8.14 -10.64 10.11
CA GLU A 564 9.15 -11.02 11.09
C GLU A 564 9.53 -12.49 10.91
N ILE A 565 10.83 -12.77 10.89
CA ILE A 565 11.40 -14.12 10.79
C ILE A 565 12.00 -14.45 12.16
N ALA A 566 11.24 -15.15 13.00
CA ALA A 566 11.68 -15.63 14.32
C ALA A 566 12.32 -14.54 15.21
N GLY A 567 11.64 -13.41 15.44
CA GLY A 567 12.19 -12.27 16.18
C GLY A 567 12.94 -11.27 15.31
N HIS A 568 13.21 -11.57 14.04
CA HIS A 568 13.96 -10.68 13.14
C HIS A 568 13.01 -9.98 12.16
N PRO A 569 12.66 -8.71 12.39
CA PRO A 569 11.80 -7.98 11.48
C PRO A 569 12.52 -7.67 10.16
N THR A 570 11.82 -7.85 9.05
CA THR A 570 12.33 -7.64 7.70
C THR A 570 11.22 -7.14 6.76
N ASN A 571 11.61 -6.69 5.57
CA ASN A 571 10.70 -6.26 4.53
C ASN A 571 11.25 -6.64 3.14
N VAL A 572 10.37 -6.70 2.13
CA VAL A 572 10.75 -7.13 0.78
C VAL A 572 11.77 -6.19 0.13
N GLU A 573 11.89 -4.95 0.59
CA GLU A 573 12.90 -4.01 0.10
C GLU A 573 14.29 -4.28 0.71
N ALA A 574 14.37 -4.68 1.98
CA ALA A 574 15.60 -5.01 2.68
C ALA A 574 16.03 -6.49 2.54
N ASP A 575 15.18 -7.36 1.97
CA ASP A 575 15.43 -8.79 1.79
C ASP A 575 15.65 -9.13 0.31
N GLU A 576 16.76 -9.80 0.01
CA GLU A 576 17.14 -10.27 -1.34
C GLU A 576 16.60 -11.69 -1.64
N SER A 577 16.05 -12.38 -0.64
CA SER A 577 15.51 -13.72 -0.80
C SER A 577 14.20 -13.74 -1.59
N ASN A 578 14.01 -14.83 -2.34
CA ASN A 578 12.75 -15.09 -3.03
C ASN A 578 12.35 -16.53 -2.71
N TRP A 579 11.17 -16.72 -2.15
CA TRP A 579 10.69 -18.04 -1.77
C TRP A 579 9.17 -18.12 -1.83
N ILE A 580 8.67 -19.35 -1.92
CA ILE A 580 7.24 -19.63 -1.96
C ILE A 580 6.87 -20.77 -1.02
N VAL A 581 5.62 -20.81 -0.59
CA VAL A 581 5.02 -21.96 0.10
C VAL A 581 3.67 -22.33 -0.53
N SER A 582 3.32 -23.62 -0.52
CA SER A 582 2.05 -24.10 -1.09
C SER A 582 0.84 -23.95 -0.16
N GLU A 583 -0.36 -23.81 -0.71
CA GLU A 583 -1.65 -23.84 0.02
C GLU A 583 -2.70 -24.63 -0.79
N PRO A 584 -3.26 -25.75 -0.30
CA PRO A 584 -2.78 -26.57 0.82
C PRO A 584 -1.50 -27.35 0.45
N GLY A 585 -0.77 -27.87 1.44
CA GLY A 585 0.36 -28.82 1.25
C GLY A 585 1.62 -28.46 2.04
N ASN A 586 2.67 -29.29 1.89
CA ASN A 586 3.92 -29.23 2.68
C ASN A 586 5.12 -28.74 1.87
N ILE A 587 4.89 -27.92 0.83
CA ILE A 587 5.94 -27.52 -0.11
C ILE A 587 6.46 -26.12 0.22
N PHE A 588 7.77 -26.03 0.42
CA PHE A 588 8.54 -24.79 0.43
C PHE A 588 9.43 -24.75 -0.81
N CYS A 589 9.53 -23.61 -1.51
CA CYS A 589 10.52 -23.48 -2.59
C CYS A 589 11.38 -22.24 -2.46
N PHE A 590 12.67 -22.43 -2.74
CA PHE A 590 13.60 -21.37 -3.06
C PHE A 590 13.43 -20.95 -4.52
N MET A 591 13.52 -19.65 -4.78
CA MET A 591 13.47 -19.05 -6.12
C MET A 591 14.72 -18.19 -6.34
N ASP A 592 15.38 -18.30 -7.48
CA ASP A 592 16.50 -17.43 -7.83
C ASP A 592 16.07 -16.06 -8.39
N LYS A 593 14.89 -16.01 -8.99
CA LYS A 593 14.33 -14.82 -9.66
C LYS A 593 13.20 -14.22 -8.85
N PRO A 594 13.06 -12.87 -8.88
CA PRO A 594 11.96 -12.19 -8.22
C PRO A 594 10.65 -12.28 -9.01
N TYR A 595 9.53 -12.00 -8.33
CA TYR A 595 8.18 -11.95 -8.90
C TYR A 595 7.96 -10.66 -9.69
N ALA A 596 8.61 -10.58 -10.85
CA ALA A 596 8.50 -9.46 -11.79
C ALA A 596 8.06 -9.93 -13.19
N LYS A 597 7.57 -9.03 -14.04
CA LYS A 597 7.21 -9.37 -15.43
C LYS A 597 8.45 -9.56 -16.30
N SER A 598 9.56 -8.89 -15.97
CA SER A 598 10.82 -8.97 -16.72
C SER A 598 11.41 -10.39 -16.77
N GLN A 599 11.25 -11.20 -15.71
CA GLN A 599 11.79 -12.57 -15.70
C GLN A 599 11.18 -13.49 -16.76
N ALA A 600 10.04 -13.12 -17.38
CA ALA A 600 9.50 -13.90 -18.48
C ALA A 600 10.54 -14.08 -19.61
N THR A 601 11.39 -13.08 -19.84
CA THR A 601 12.47 -13.10 -20.85
C THR A 601 13.87 -13.42 -20.29
N GLU A 602 13.94 -13.86 -19.04
CA GLU A 602 15.19 -14.24 -18.35
C GLU A 602 15.11 -15.71 -17.94
N PRO A 603 16.23 -16.41 -17.74
CA PRO A 603 16.22 -17.77 -17.21
C PRO A 603 15.91 -17.76 -15.69
N ALA A 604 15.36 -18.85 -15.17
CA ALA A 604 14.96 -18.97 -13.76
C ALA A 604 15.01 -20.42 -13.25
N LEU A 605 15.21 -20.58 -11.94
CA LEU A 605 15.23 -21.85 -11.22
C LEU A 605 14.43 -21.76 -9.91
N ALA A 606 13.76 -22.87 -9.58
CA ALA A 606 13.18 -23.11 -8.28
C ALA A 606 13.55 -24.49 -7.76
N ALA A 607 13.87 -24.59 -6.47
CA ALA A 607 14.04 -25.86 -5.76
C ALA A 607 12.94 -25.96 -4.68
N CYS A 608 12.03 -26.92 -4.84
CA CYS A 608 10.83 -27.12 -4.04
C CYS A 608 10.94 -28.38 -3.18
N PHE A 609 10.97 -28.21 -1.87
CA PHE A 609 11.12 -29.26 -0.85
C PHE A 609 9.75 -29.71 -0.36
N ASP A 610 9.48 -31.02 -0.39
CA ASP A 610 8.30 -31.61 0.26
C ASP A 610 8.68 -32.04 1.68
N GLN A 611 8.74 -31.07 2.60
CA GLN A 611 9.13 -31.30 3.99
C GLN A 611 8.26 -30.44 4.92
N ALA A 612 7.45 -31.12 5.73
CA ALA A 612 6.42 -30.52 6.57
C ALA A 612 7.00 -29.55 7.61
N ALA A 613 8.15 -29.88 8.20
CA ALA A 613 8.81 -29.04 9.19
C ALA A 613 9.23 -27.67 8.62
N ILE A 614 10.00 -27.68 7.52
CA ILE A 614 10.47 -26.47 6.85
C ILE A 614 9.26 -25.66 6.34
N PHE A 615 8.30 -26.35 5.72
CA PHE A 615 7.06 -25.72 5.29
C PHE A 615 6.35 -25.03 6.45
N ALA A 616 6.21 -25.67 7.61
CA ALA A 616 5.52 -25.09 8.76
C ALA A 616 6.19 -23.77 9.21
N ARG A 617 7.52 -23.71 9.28
CA ARG A 617 8.27 -22.50 9.67
C ARG A 617 8.04 -21.34 8.69
N PHE A 618 8.18 -21.60 7.38
CA PHE A 618 7.96 -20.57 6.36
C PHE A 618 6.48 -20.22 6.19
N ASN A 619 5.57 -21.16 6.43
CA ASN A 619 4.13 -20.92 6.38
C ASN A 619 3.66 -20.07 7.57
N THR A 620 4.29 -20.18 8.75
CA THR A 620 4.08 -19.26 9.88
C THR A 620 4.45 -17.84 9.50
N ILE A 621 5.60 -17.63 8.83
CA ILE A 621 6.00 -16.32 8.31
C ILE A 621 5.00 -15.84 7.24
N ALA A 622 4.60 -16.74 6.35
CA ALA A 622 3.63 -16.50 5.29
C ALA A 622 2.17 -16.51 5.75
N ALA A 623 1.89 -16.48 7.06
CA ALA A 623 0.53 -16.40 7.59
C ALA A 623 -0.14 -15.06 7.19
N GLN A 624 0.66 -14.01 6.99
CA GLN A 624 0.18 -12.71 6.49
C GLN A 624 0.48 -12.54 4.99
N PHE A 625 -0.56 -12.36 4.15
CA PHE A 625 -0.40 -12.18 2.69
C PHE A 625 -1.16 -10.96 2.13
N LEU A 626 -1.11 -10.76 0.81
CA LEU A 626 -1.51 -9.66 -0.08
C LEU A 626 -1.73 -10.21 -1.52
N CYS A 627 -2.79 -10.93 -1.83
CA CYS A 627 -3.35 -10.95 -3.22
C CYS A 627 -3.90 -9.55 -3.58
N PHE A 628 -3.93 -9.16 -4.86
CA PHE A 628 -4.69 -7.95 -5.26
C PHE A 628 -6.21 -8.15 -5.08
N CYS A 629 -6.65 -9.41 -5.02
CA CYS A 629 -7.95 -9.76 -4.46
C CYS A 629 -7.92 -9.93 -2.93
N TYR A 630 -6.77 -10.02 -2.27
CA TYR A 630 -6.59 -10.06 -0.81
C TYR A 630 -6.62 -8.68 -0.17
N TYR A 631 -6.58 -7.57 -0.89
CA TYR A 631 -7.09 -6.33 -0.28
C TYR A 631 -8.63 -6.38 -0.13
N GLN A 632 -9.30 -7.21 -0.93
CA GLN A 632 -10.72 -7.57 -0.73
C GLN A 632 -10.90 -8.83 0.14
N ILE A 633 -9.97 -9.79 0.10
CA ILE A 633 -10.03 -11.06 0.84
C ILE A 633 -9.39 -10.95 2.24
N THR A 634 -8.55 -9.96 2.59
CA THR A 634 -8.14 -9.68 4.00
C THR A 634 -9.10 -8.79 4.74
N GLN A 635 -9.91 -7.99 4.05
CA GLN A 635 -11.12 -7.51 4.68
C GLN A 635 -12.02 -8.72 4.97
N ILE A 636 -12.17 -9.67 4.04
CA ILE A 636 -12.94 -10.92 4.26
C ILE A 636 -12.29 -11.91 5.25
N ARG A 637 -10.95 -12.00 5.40
CA ARG A 637 -10.22 -12.90 6.32
C ARG A 637 -9.88 -12.25 7.66
N LYS A 638 -9.79 -10.92 7.78
CA LYS A 638 -9.97 -10.29 9.10
C LYS A 638 -11.43 -10.37 9.56
N ILE A 639 -12.38 -10.47 8.62
CA ILE A 639 -13.78 -10.87 8.89
C ILE A 639 -13.91 -12.40 9.12
N LEU A 640 -12.98 -13.25 8.64
CA LEU A 640 -13.02 -14.72 8.79
C LEU A 640 -12.19 -15.26 9.98
N ASP A 641 -11.05 -14.65 10.31
CA ASP A 641 -10.18 -15.05 11.44
C ASP A 641 -10.62 -14.35 12.74
N ALA A 642 -11.22 -13.15 12.67
CA ALA A 642 -12.10 -12.68 13.74
C ALA A 642 -13.37 -13.55 13.84
N LYS A 643 -13.71 -14.33 12.80
CA LYS A 643 -14.75 -15.38 12.85
C LYS A 643 -14.21 -16.76 13.27
N ILE A 644 -12.89 -17.00 13.42
CA ILE A 644 -12.34 -18.31 13.83
C ILE A 644 -11.68 -18.25 15.22
N GLN A 645 -11.18 -17.10 15.68
CA GLN A 645 -10.89 -16.91 17.10
C GLN A 645 -12.14 -16.53 17.93
N MET A 646 -13.28 -16.33 17.26
CA MET A 646 -14.63 -16.44 17.84
C MET A 646 -15.32 -17.77 17.48
N VAL A 647 -14.60 -18.80 17.00
CA VAL A 647 -15.13 -20.19 16.98
C VAL A 647 -14.97 -20.86 18.35
N GLN A 648 -14.60 -20.09 19.36
CA GLN A 648 -14.92 -20.41 20.75
C GLN A 648 -15.72 -19.31 21.47
N GLU A 649 -16.45 -18.46 20.73
CA GLU A 649 -17.47 -17.57 21.29
C GLU A 649 -18.71 -17.58 20.38
N THR A 650 -19.64 -18.48 20.73
CA THR A 650 -21.10 -18.43 20.54
C THR A 650 -21.70 -17.38 19.59
N GLN A 651 -22.56 -17.84 18.67
CA GLN A 651 -23.53 -17.06 17.88
C GLN A 651 -24.04 -15.81 18.63
N ILE A 652 -23.71 -14.61 18.14
CA ILE A 652 -24.37 -13.36 18.56
C ILE A 652 -25.41 -12.96 17.51
N GLY A 653 -26.50 -13.73 17.44
CA GLY A 653 -27.78 -13.28 16.91
C GLY A 653 -28.73 -13.02 18.09
N PRO A 654 -29.93 -12.44 17.87
CA PRO A 654 -30.98 -12.50 18.88
C PRO A 654 -31.32 -13.99 19.10
N SER A 655 -30.74 -14.61 20.12
CA SER A 655 -30.99 -16.01 20.52
C SER A 655 -32.11 -16.12 21.56
N GLN A 656 -32.75 -14.99 21.87
CA GLN A 656 -33.83 -14.89 22.82
C GLN A 656 -35.15 -14.72 22.07
N ASP A 657 -36.11 -15.58 22.38
CA ASP A 657 -37.49 -15.51 21.89
C ASP A 657 -38.33 -14.46 22.64
N MET A 658 -37.84 -13.96 23.78
CA MET A 658 -38.39 -12.80 24.49
C MET A 658 -37.85 -11.50 23.87
N GLY A 659 -38.54 -10.99 22.85
CA GLY A 659 -38.17 -9.73 22.17
C GLY A 659 -38.21 -8.50 23.09
N LYS A 660 -37.75 -7.35 22.59
CA LYS A 660 -37.86 -6.05 23.26
C LYS A 660 -38.98 -5.22 22.65
N PHE A 661 -39.71 -4.46 23.46
CA PHE A 661 -40.70 -3.49 22.98
C PHE A 661 -40.54 -2.12 23.65
N LEU A 662 -41.11 -1.10 23.00
CA LEU A 662 -41.30 0.23 23.55
C LEU A 662 -42.80 0.51 23.49
N ALA A 663 -43.41 0.74 24.64
CA ALA A 663 -44.81 1.16 24.71
C ALA A 663 -44.88 2.69 24.75
N SER A 664 -45.93 3.25 24.14
CA SER A 664 -46.11 4.70 24.03
C SER A 664 -46.30 5.39 25.38
N ASP A 665 -46.79 4.66 26.39
CA ASP A 665 -46.99 5.10 27.77
C ASP A 665 -45.73 4.96 28.66
N ALA A 666 -44.67 4.32 28.17
CA ALA A 666 -43.38 4.17 28.85
C ALA A 666 -42.16 4.35 27.89
N PRO A 667 -41.99 5.53 27.26
CA PRO A 667 -41.05 5.71 26.16
C PRO A 667 -39.56 5.77 26.56
N ALA A 668 -39.25 5.73 27.86
CA ALA A 668 -37.89 6.01 28.35
C ALA A 668 -36.91 4.84 28.22
N ASN A 669 -37.37 3.59 28.20
CA ASN A 669 -36.50 2.41 28.20
C ASN A 669 -37.10 1.24 27.40
N TRP A 670 -36.24 0.50 26.69
CA TRP A 670 -36.60 -0.80 26.11
C TRP A 670 -36.99 -1.79 27.20
N VAL A 671 -38.18 -2.38 27.10
CA VAL A 671 -38.68 -3.38 28.04
C VAL A 671 -38.67 -4.77 27.42
N ASN A 672 -38.40 -5.80 28.24
CA ASN A 672 -38.52 -7.19 27.83
C ASN A 672 -39.99 -7.54 27.58
N GLY A 673 -40.25 -8.33 26.53
CA GLY A 673 -41.53 -9.00 26.36
C GLY A 673 -41.84 -9.89 27.56
N ALA A 674 -43.10 -9.91 28.00
CA ALA A 674 -43.53 -10.68 29.16
C ALA A 674 -43.52 -12.21 28.93
N ALA A 675 -43.52 -12.65 27.67
CA ALA A 675 -43.42 -14.05 27.26
C ALA A 675 -42.63 -14.17 25.94
N ALA A 676 -42.27 -15.39 25.55
CA ALA A 676 -41.68 -15.68 24.26
C ALA A 676 -42.61 -15.32 23.10
N VAL A 677 -42.05 -14.89 21.96
CA VAL A 677 -42.80 -14.55 20.73
C VAL A 677 -43.55 -15.74 20.12
N THR A 678 -43.22 -16.97 20.51
CA THR A 678 -43.93 -18.19 20.10
C THR A 678 -45.15 -18.48 20.97
N ALA A 679 -45.28 -17.83 22.13
CA ALA A 679 -46.39 -18.04 23.06
C ALA A 679 -47.62 -17.22 22.68
N ASP A 680 -48.78 -17.87 22.66
CA ASP A 680 -50.09 -17.23 22.42
C ASP A 680 -50.52 -16.37 23.64
N ALA A 681 -50.23 -16.84 24.85
CA ALA A 681 -50.53 -16.12 26.09
C ALA A 681 -49.35 -15.25 26.54
N GLY A 682 -49.63 -14.01 26.96
CA GLY A 682 -48.66 -13.12 27.60
C GLY A 682 -47.72 -12.36 26.68
N HIS A 683 -47.65 -12.69 25.37
CA HIS A 683 -46.85 -11.93 24.41
C HIS A 683 -47.65 -10.78 23.78
N SER A 684 -47.08 -9.58 23.72
CA SER A 684 -47.78 -8.35 23.31
C SER A 684 -48.30 -8.38 21.88
N PHE A 685 -47.59 -9.01 20.94
CA PHE A 685 -48.05 -9.16 19.56
C PHE A 685 -49.07 -10.28 19.38
N ALA A 686 -49.06 -11.31 20.23
CA ALA A 686 -50.12 -12.31 20.24
C ALA A 686 -51.43 -11.68 20.69
N ALA A 687 -51.38 -10.85 21.75
CA ALA A 687 -52.52 -10.07 22.21
C ALA A 687 -53.04 -9.09 21.12
N ALA A 688 -52.14 -8.33 20.48
CA ALA A 688 -52.51 -7.38 19.44
C ALA A 688 -53.13 -8.04 18.18
N LEU A 689 -52.83 -9.31 17.92
CA LEU A 689 -53.34 -10.07 16.78
C LEU A 689 -54.42 -11.09 17.16
N ASN A 690 -54.89 -11.09 18.40
CA ASN A 690 -55.85 -12.08 18.90
C ASN A 690 -57.08 -12.18 17.98
N ASP A 691 -57.59 -11.05 17.53
CA ASP A 691 -58.78 -10.97 16.67
C ASP A 691 -58.50 -11.20 15.18
N VAL A 692 -57.23 -11.29 14.80
CA VAL A 692 -56.76 -11.65 13.44
C VAL A 692 -56.56 -13.16 13.31
N VAL A 693 -56.09 -13.78 14.39
CA VAL A 693 -55.76 -15.21 14.42
C VAL A 693 -56.93 -16.07 14.92
N ARG A 694 -57.90 -15.49 15.63
CA ARG A 694 -59.14 -16.14 16.09
C ARG A 694 -60.37 -15.47 15.46
N ASN A 695 -61.53 -16.13 15.53
CA ASN A 695 -62.78 -15.53 15.06
C ASN A 695 -63.32 -14.57 16.12
N HIS A 696 -63.38 -13.27 15.78
CA HIS A 696 -64.08 -12.26 16.57
C HIS A 696 -65.30 -11.75 15.80
N ILE A 697 -66.45 -11.57 16.47
CA ILE A 697 -67.70 -11.25 15.79
C ILE A 697 -67.69 -9.82 15.20
N ASN A 698 -67.08 -8.89 15.94
CA ASN A 698 -67.08 -7.46 15.62
C ASN A 698 -65.71 -6.92 15.17
N VAL A 699 -64.73 -7.76 14.83
CA VAL A 699 -63.44 -7.30 14.31
C VAL A 699 -63.20 -7.92 12.94
N LYS A 700 -62.81 -7.09 11.99
CA LYS A 700 -62.49 -7.46 10.60
C LYS A 700 -61.12 -6.90 10.26
N PHE A 701 -60.42 -7.53 9.32
CA PHE A 701 -59.06 -7.17 8.99
C PHE A 701 -58.68 -7.39 7.52
N PHE A 702 -57.66 -6.64 7.13
CA PHE A 702 -57.03 -6.66 5.84
C PHE A 702 -55.54 -6.95 6.04
N ALA A 703 -55.02 -8.00 5.42
CA ALA A 703 -53.65 -8.44 5.61
C ALA A 703 -52.88 -8.53 4.28
N TYR A 704 -51.65 -8.02 4.30
CA TYR A 704 -50.77 -7.97 3.13
C TYR A 704 -49.35 -8.42 3.51
N ASN A 705 -48.71 -9.18 2.62
CA ASN A 705 -47.35 -9.69 2.83
C ASN A 705 -46.74 -10.13 1.49
N ASN A 706 -45.47 -9.80 1.24
CA ASN A 706 -44.75 -10.26 0.05
C ASN A 706 -44.28 -11.72 0.11
N VAL A 707 -44.29 -12.31 1.30
CA VAL A 707 -44.08 -13.76 1.55
C VAL A 707 -45.21 -14.20 2.50
N PRO A 708 -46.44 -14.39 2.01
CA PRO A 708 -47.56 -14.71 2.88
C PRO A 708 -47.45 -16.14 3.43
N PRO A 709 -48.04 -16.40 4.61
CA PRO A 709 -48.11 -17.75 5.16
C PRO A 709 -48.79 -18.72 4.18
N GLY A 710 -48.13 -19.83 3.87
CA GLY A 710 -48.70 -20.93 3.07
C GLY A 710 -48.82 -20.65 1.56
N ILE A 711 -48.36 -19.51 1.05
CA ILE A 711 -48.43 -19.17 -0.38
C ILE A 711 -47.00 -18.98 -0.93
N PRO A 712 -46.40 -20.01 -1.57
CA PRO A 712 -45.07 -19.89 -2.14
C PRO A 712 -45.06 -19.06 -3.43
N ASN A 713 -43.89 -18.51 -3.78
CA ASN A 713 -43.61 -17.87 -5.08
C ASN A 713 -44.48 -16.66 -5.46
N VAL A 714 -44.99 -15.90 -4.48
CA VAL A 714 -45.71 -14.64 -4.73
C VAL A 714 -44.82 -13.64 -5.47
N LYS A 715 -45.26 -13.22 -6.66
CA LYS A 715 -44.58 -12.20 -7.46
C LYS A 715 -45.17 -10.82 -7.15
N THR A 716 -44.54 -10.10 -6.22
CA THR A 716 -44.89 -8.70 -5.93
C THR A 716 -43.70 -7.76 -6.07
N LYS A 717 -44.00 -6.49 -6.38
CA LYS A 717 -43.02 -5.42 -6.49
C LYS A 717 -42.80 -4.68 -5.17
N SER A 718 -43.59 -5.01 -4.14
CA SER A 718 -43.50 -4.47 -2.79
C SER A 718 -42.84 -5.45 -1.84
N ASN A 719 -42.19 -4.93 -0.80
CA ASN A 719 -41.71 -5.73 0.34
C ASN A 719 -42.57 -5.53 1.59
N GLY A 720 -43.63 -4.71 1.49
CA GLY A 720 -44.48 -4.36 2.60
C GLY A 720 -45.21 -5.57 3.19
N LYS A 721 -45.29 -5.59 4.51
CA LYS A 721 -46.08 -6.57 5.27
C LYS A 721 -46.81 -5.86 6.41
N GLY A 722 -48.02 -6.29 6.70
CA GLY A 722 -48.83 -5.69 7.73
C GLY A 722 -50.28 -6.17 7.77
N VAL A 723 -50.98 -5.66 8.77
CA VAL A 723 -52.40 -5.93 9.01
C VAL A 723 -53.10 -4.62 9.39
N ILE A 724 -54.26 -4.36 8.80
CA ILE A 724 -55.19 -3.31 9.21
C ILE A 724 -56.39 -4.02 9.85
N MET A 725 -56.78 -3.61 11.04
CA MET A 725 -57.93 -4.12 11.78
C MET A 725 -58.94 -2.98 12.00
N ILE A 726 -60.22 -3.31 11.95
CA ILE A 726 -61.34 -2.42 12.27
C ILE A 726 -62.31 -3.08 13.22
N SER A 727 -62.96 -2.27 14.05
CA SER A 727 -64.17 -2.67 14.76
C SER A 727 -65.39 -2.45 13.85
N THR A 728 -66.29 -3.43 13.78
CA THR A 728 -67.61 -3.30 13.14
C THR A 728 -68.73 -3.15 14.17
N ALA A 729 -68.38 -2.84 15.42
CA ALA A 729 -69.36 -2.55 16.45
C ALA A 729 -70.01 -1.18 16.17
N VAL A 730 -71.34 -1.12 16.28
CA VAL A 730 -72.12 0.08 15.96
C VAL A 730 -71.63 1.27 16.78
N GLY A 731 -71.26 2.37 16.09
CA GLY A 731 -70.84 3.63 16.72
C GLY A 731 -69.39 3.66 17.23
N VAL A 732 -68.59 2.62 16.96
CA VAL A 732 -67.17 2.56 17.34
C VAL A 732 -66.32 3.00 16.15
N ASN A 733 -65.29 3.83 16.38
CA ASN A 733 -64.38 4.35 15.35
C ASN A 733 -62.94 3.92 15.66
N ASP A 734 -62.76 2.64 15.98
CA ASP A 734 -61.50 2.06 16.43
C ASP A 734 -60.88 1.20 15.34
N GLY A 735 -59.60 1.42 15.10
CA GLY A 735 -58.80 0.60 14.21
C GLY A 735 -57.36 0.47 14.68
N ALA A 736 -56.66 -0.48 14.08
CA ALA A 736 -55.24 -0.67 14.32
C ALA A 736 -54.51 -0.97 13.02
N TRP A 737 -53.28 -0.48 12.89
CA TRP A 737 -52.39 -0.76 11.78
C TRP A 737 -51.07 -1.30 12.29
N ILE A 738 -50.76 -2.53 11.90
CA ILE A 738 -49.51 -3.21 12.22
C ILE A 738 -48.65 -3.27 10.96
N VAL A 739 -47.39 -2.85 11.07
CA VAL A 739 -46.36 -3.07 10.04
C VAL A 739 -45.25 -3.95 10.60
N HIS A 740 -44.75 -4.90 9.80
CA HIS A 740 -43.72 -5.83 10.25
C HIS A 740 -42.76 -6.27 9.14
N THR A 741 -41.65 -6.92 9.52
CA THR A 741 -40.71 -7.52 8.56
C THR A 741 -40.80 -9.04 8.43
N VAL A 742 -41.57 -9.72 9.28
CA VAL A 742 -41.66 -11.18 9.40
C VAL A 742 -42.27 -11.85 8.15
N PRO A 743 -41.53 -12.66 7.37
CA PRO A 743 -42.06 -13.53 6.32
C PRO A 743 -42.98 -14.61 6.91
N GLY A 744 -44.01 -15.03 6.18
CA GLY A 744 -44.89 -16.13 6.60
C GLY A 744 -45.83 -15.80 7.77
N PHE A 745 -46.03 -14.52 8.09
CA PHE A 745 -46.79 -14.05 9.25
C PHE A 745 -47.73 -12.88 8.89
N PRO A 746 -48.85 -12.66 9.61
CA PRO A 746 -49.54 -13.64 10.46
C PRO A 746 -50.40 -14.63 9.66
N LYS A 747 -50.73 -15.78 10.25
CA LYS A 747 -51.62 -16.75 9.62
C LYS A 747 -53.08 -16.46 9.97
N ALA A 748 -53.81 -15.90 9.02
CA ALA A 748 -55.21 -15.49 9.20
C ALA A 748 -56.10 -16.66 9.67
N ARG A 749 -56.88 -16.45 10.76
CA ARG A 749 -57.90 -17.37 11.29
C ARG A 749 -57.47 -18.82 11.57
N THR A 750 -56.22 -19.05 11.98
CA THR A 750 -55.72 -20.41 12.28
C THR A 750 -55.01 -20.54 13.62
N GLY A 751 -55.19 -19.56 14.51
CA GLY A 751 -54.45 -19.47 15.77
C GLY A 751 -53.10 -18.77 15.62
N TYR A 752 -52.59 -18.25 16.74
CA TYR A 752 -51.30 -17.57 16.78
C TYR A 752 -50.18 -18.56 16.47
N SER A 753 -49.34 -18.22 15.49
CA SER A 753 -48.17 -19.01 15.14
C SER A 753 -47.05 -18.10 14.65
N TRP A 754 -45.85 -18.35 15.16
CA TRP A 754 -44.64 -17.67 14.72
C TRP A 754 -43.80 -18.60 13.84
N PRO A 755 -43.27 -18.13 12.68
CA PRO A 755 -42.42 -18.95 11.82
C PRO A 755 -41.10 -19.33 12.53
N ALA A 756 -40.83 -20.64 12.65
CA ALA A 756 -39.66 -21.14 13.39
C ALA A 756 -38.31 -20.62 12.84
N ASP A 757 -38.19 -20.52 11.51
CA ASP A 757 -36.97 -20.04 10.84
C ASP A 757 -36.66 -18.56 11.11
N GLU A 758 -37.66 -17.80 11.61
CA GLU A 758 -37.56 -16.37 11.89
C GLU A 758 -37.24 -16.10 13.36
N ILE A 759 -37.18 -17.12 14.23
CA ILE A 759 -36.77 -16.98 15.65
C ILE A 759 -35.30 -16.55 15.75
N ALA A 760 -34.44 -17.08 14.85
CA ALA A 760 -33.01 -16.77 14.84
C ALA A 760 -32.67 -15.42 14.17
N LYS A 761 -33.68 -14.65 13.74
CA LYS A 761 -33.52 -13.41 12.97
C LYS A 761 -34.12 -12.21 13.71
N GLY A 762 -33.49 -11.06 13.55
CA GLY A 762 -34.02 -9.80 14.05
C GLY A 762 -35.20 -9.32 13.20
N HIS A 763 -36.31 -8.99 13.83
CA HIS A 763 -37.48 -8.41 13.17
C HIS A 763 -37.95 -7.14 13.88
N LEU A 764 -38.56 -6.25 13.10
CA LEU A 764 -39.19 -5.04 13.60
C LEU A 764 -40.67 -5.09 13.32
N LEU A 765 -41.47 -4.83 14.36
CA LEU A 765 -42.92 -4.76 14.32
C LEU A 765 -43.35 -3.45 15.00
N ILE A 766 -44.33 -2.78 14.41
CA ILE A 766 -44.90 -1.55 14.95
C ILE A 766 -46.41 -1.71 14.92
N CYS A 767 -47.05 -1.54 16.08
CA CYS A 767 -48.50 -1.49 16.22
C CYS A 767 -48.93 -0.04 16.46
N MET A 768 -49.91 0.41 15.68
CA MET A 768 -50.44 1.78 15.75
C MET A 768 -51.95 1.72 15.94
N THR A 769 -52.45 2.30 17.02
CA THR A 769 -53.90 2.51 17.19
C THR A 769 -54.31 3.76 16.43
N ILE A 770 -55.34 3.62 15.59
CA ILE A 770 -55.79 4.64 14.65
C ILE A 770 -57.31 4.74 14.69
N ALA A 771 -57.84 5.86 14.20
CA ALA A 771 -59.28 5.95 13.94
C ALA A 771 -59.61 5.28 12.61
N GLU A 772 -60.76 4.61 12.52
CA GLU A 772 -61.24 3.96 11.30
C GLU A 772 -61.33 4.94 10.11
N THR A 773 -61.74 6.18 10.39
CA THR A 773 -61.80 7.27 9.39
C THR A 773 -60.45 7.58 8.70
N GLN A 774 -59.33 7.13 9.26
CA GLN A 774 -57.99 7.36 8.70
C GLN A 774 -57.52 6.23 7.76
N ILE A 775 -58.26 5.12 7.68
CA ILE A 775 -57.88 3.94 6.89
C ILE A 775 -57.77 4.27 5.41
N ASN A 776 -58.66 5.10 4.86
CA ASN A 776 -58.57 5.49 3.45
C ASN A 776 -57.25 6.24 3.13
N ALA A 777 -56.68 6.99 4.08
CA ALA A 777 -55.38 7.65 3.91
C ALA A 777 -54.21 6.65 3.92
N ILE A 778 -54.29 5.61 4.76
CA ILE A 778 -53.34 4.50 4.78
C ILE A 778 -53.45 3.70 3.48
N ALA A 779 -54.68 3.38 3.05
CA ALA A 779 -54.97 2.66 1.83
C ALA A 779 -54.45 3.39 0.59
N ALA A 780 -54.58 4.72 0.50
CA ALA A 780 -54.01 5.51 -0.58
C ALA A 780 -52.47 5.35 -0.69
N SER A 781 -51.79 5.18 0.45
CA SER A 781 -50.35 4.99 0.52
C SER A 781 -49.95 3.56 0.16
N LEU A 782 -50.67 2.56 0.69
CA LEU A 782 -50.49 1.14 0.36
C LEU A 782 -50.80 0.85 -1.11
N PHE A 783 -51.90 1.40 -1.66
CA PHE A 783 -52.23 1.32 -3.09
C PHE A 783 -51.07 1.81 -3.96
N ARG A 784 -50.35 2.87 -3.50
CA ARG A 784 -49.17 3.36 -4.22
C ARG A 784 -47.97 2.43 -4.07
N ALA A 785 -47.82 1.71 -2.96
CA ALA A 785 -46.73 0.78 -2.70
C ALA A 785 -46.92 -0.61 -3.35
N GLU A 786 -48.12 -0.93 -3.83
CA GLU A 786 -48.47 -2.18 -4.53
C GLU A 786 -48.15 -3.47 -3.72
N PRO A 787 -48.55 -3.59 -2.42
CA PRO A 787 -48.35 -4.81 -1.65
C PRO A 787 -49.24 -5.96 -2.14
N PHE A 788 -48.83 -7.19 -1.86
CA PHE A 788 -49.67 -8.36 -2.11
C PHE A 788 -50.64 -8.58 -0.95
N VAL A 789 -51.93 -8.49 -1.22
CA VAL A 789 -53.01 -8.75 -0.27
C VAL A 789 -53.33 -10.24 -0.30
N TYR A 790 -53.27 -10.90 0.85
CA TYR A 790 -53.56 -12.34 0.94
C TYR A 790 -54.81 -12.65 1.76
N TYR A 791 -55.36 -11.66 2.48
CA TYR A 791 -56.59 -11.80 3.23
C TYR A 791 -57.32 -10.46 3.36
N ASN A 792 -58.64 -10.46 3.19
CA ASN A 792 -59.50 -9.32 3.46
C ASN A 792 -60.92 -9.82 3.78
N ASP A 793 -61.44 -9.46 4.95
CA ASP A 793 -62.84 -9.70 5.33
C ASP A 793 -63.56 -8.43 5.81
N ILE A 794 -62.97 -7.25 5.55
CA ILE A 794 -63.59 -5.96 5.84
C ILE A 794 -64.80 -5.77 4.89
N PRO A 795 -66.02 -5.61 5.43
CA PRO A 795 -67.22 -5.46 4.62
C PRO A 795 -67.21 -4.19 3.76
N GLU A 796 -67.90 -4.24 2.62
CA GLU A 796 -68.10 -3.05 1.78
C GLU A 796 -68.91 -1.95 2.49
N THR A 797 -69.76 -2.31 3.47
CA THR A 797 -70.55 -1.34 4.25
C THR A 797 -69.68 -0.40 5.06
N GLU A 798 -68.59 -0.92 5.67
CA GLU A 798 -67.62 -0.11 6.43
C GLU A 798 -66.72 0.73 5.51
N THR A 799 -66.52 0.28 4.27
CA THR A 799 -65.60 0.90 3.32
C THR A 799 -66.29 1.72 2.24
N ALA A 800 -67.59 1.95 2.34
CA ALA A 800 -68.40 2.67 1.35
C ALA A 800 -67.88 4.10 1.07
N GLY A 801 -67.26 4.75 2.07
CA GLY A 801 -66.62 6.06 1.95
C GLY A 801 -65.11 6.03 1.62
N MET A 802 -64.52 4.86 1.35
CA MET A 802 -63.07 4.65 1.26
C MET A 802 -62.64 4.22 -0.16
N PRO A 803 -62.65 5.12 -1.16
CA PRO A 803 -62.40 4.77 -2.55
C PRO A 803 -60.98 4.23 -2.81
N ASP A 804 -59.98 4.63 -2.03
CA ASP A 804 -58.61 4.11 -2.19
C ASP A 804 -58.43 2.75 -1.51
N PHE A 805 -59.21 2.47 -0.44
CA PHE A 805 -59.30 1.12 0.13
C PHE A 805 -59.92 0.15 -0.87
N LYS A 806 -61.03 0.53 -1.51
CA LYS A 806 -61.67 -0.29 -2.55
C LYS A 806 -60.68 -0.68 -3.67
N LYS A 807 -59.94 0.29 -4.21
CA LYS A 807 -58.89 0.02 -5.23
C LYS A 807 -57.81 -0.93 -4.73
N LEU A 808 -57.39 -0.79 -3.48
CA LEU A 808 -56.37 -1.64 -2.86
C LEU A 808 -56.89 -3.08 -2.64
N ALA A 809 -58.12 -3.22 -2.12
CA ALA A 809 -58.77 -4.51 -1.87
C ALA A 809 -59.03 -5.29 -3.17
N GLU A 810 -59.37 -4.59 -4.25
CA GLU A 810 -59.55 -5.16 -5.59
C GLU A 810 -58.22 -5.45 -6.32
N GLY A 811 -57.06 -5.13 -5.71
CA GLY A 811 -55.74 -5.37 -6.31
C GLY A 811 -55.45 -4.48 -7.52
N GLN A 812 -56.13 -3.35 -7.67
CA GLN A 812 -55.84 -2.40 -8.75
C GLN A 812 -54.42 -1.83 -8.61
N THR A 813 -53.86 -1.33 -9.71
CA THR A 813 -52.53 -0.70 -9.70
C THR A 813 -52.58 0.76 -10.16
N PRO A 814 -51.71 1.64 -9.63
CA PRO A 814 -51.66 3.03 -10.06
C PRO A 814 -51.26 3.16 -11.53
N THR A 815 -52.17 3.66 -12.37
CA THR A 815 -51.94 3.87 -13.81
C THR A 815 -51.52 5.30 -14.15
N THR A 816 -52.03 6.30 -13.42
CA THR A 816 -51.76 7.71 -13.68
C THR A 816 -50.85 8.37 -12.62
N PRO A 817 -50.02 9.36 -13.03
CA PRO A 817 -49.27 10.21 -12.11
C PRO A 817 -50.18 11.01 -11.15
N PRO A 818 -49.69 11.44 -9.97
CA PRO A 818 -48.31 11.30 -9.49
C PRO A 818 -47.99 9.90 -8.95
N PHE A 819 -46.82 9.34 -9.31
CA PHE A 819 -46.38 8.00 -8.88
C PHE A 819 -45.74 7.95 -7.48
N THR A 820 -45.84 9.04 -6.72
CA THR A 820 -45.39 9.16 -5.33
C THR A 820 -46.47 9.85 -4.52
N ILE A 821 -46.68 9.43 -3.28
CA ILE A 821 -47.67 10.02 -2.38
C ILE A 821 -47.08 10.22 -0.99
N SER A 822 -47.59 11.22 -0.28
CA SER A 822 -47.31 11.48 1.12
C SER A 822 -48.65 11.71 1.81
N ARG A 823 -48.91 10.97 2.90
CA ARG A 823 -50.09 11.13 3.74
C ARG A 823 -49.67 11.32 5.18
N THR A 824 -50.55 11.91 5.97
CA THR A 824 -50.36 12.06 7.42
C THR A 824 -51.60 11.51 8.10
N ILE A 825 -51.38 10.68 9.12
CA ILE A 825 -52.42 10.21 10.04
C ILE A 825 -52.03 10.64 11.46
N LYS A 826 -52.95 10.52 12.41
CA LYS A 826 -52.74 10.74 13.84
C LYS A 826 -53.10 9.47 14.60
N LEU A 827 -52.26 9.09 15.56
CA LEU A 827 -52.59 8.01 16.47
C LEU A 827 -53.68 8.43 17.46
N THR A 828 -54.50 7.49 17.91
CA THR A 828 -55.52 7.70 18.94
C THR A 828 -54.90 7.53 20.33
N GLY A 829 -55.06 8.52 21.23
CA GLY A 829 -54.50 8.51 22.59
C GLY A 829 -54.28 9.90 23.18
N ALA A 830 -53.83 9.99 24.44
CA ALA A 830 -53.64 11.23 25.20
C ALA A 830 -52.63 12.21 24.55
N ASP A 831 -51.63 11.68 23.85
CA ASP A 831 -50.65 12.44 23.07
C ASP A 831 -50.72 12.02 21.59
N ALA A 832 -51.59 12.65 20.80
CA ALA A 832 -51.80 12.29 19.40
C ALA A 832 -50.54 12.52 18.54
N VAL A 833 -49.75 11.47 18.32
CA VAL A 833 -48.52 11.51 17.50
C VAL A 833 -48.88 11.52 16.00
N PRO A 834 -48.38 12.48 15.21
CA PRO A 834 -48.53 12.46 13.76
C PRO A 834 -47.61 11.42 13.12
N VAL A 835 -48.17 10.58 12.25
CA VAL A 835 -47.40 9.61 11.44
C VAL A 835 -47.45 10.03 9.98
N HIS A 836 -46.28 10.27 9.39
CA HIS A 836 -46.12 10.59 7.98
C HIS A 836 -45.79 9.34 7.17
N ILE A 837 -46.65 9.03 6.19
CA ILE A 837 -46.51 7.86 5.32
C ILE A 837 -46.03 8.34 3.96
N TYR A 838 -44.89 7.81 3.50
CA TYR A 838 -44.33 8.08 2.18
C TYR A 838 -44.37 6.82 1.34
N SER A 839 -44.86 6.90 0.11
CA SER A 839 -44.93 5.72 -0.77
C SER A 839 -44.64 6.09 -2.22
N LYS A 840 -44.07 5.13 -2.96
CA LYS A 840 -43.86 5.25 -4.40
C LYS A 840 -44.31 3.98 -5.11
N SER A 841 -44.80 4.12 -6.33
CA SER A 841 -45.10 2.96 -7.18
C SER A 841 -43.85 2.42 -7.85
N ALA A 842 -43.97 1.21 -8.42
CA ALA A 842 -42.93 0.63 -9.25
C ALA A 842 -42.66 1.46 -10.52
N LYS A 843 -43.67 2.17 -11.02
CA LYS A 843 -43.56 3.08 -12.18
C LYS A 843 -42.73 4.34 -11.87
N SER A 844 -42.54 4.68 -10.59
CA SER A 844 -41.67 5.80 -10.20
C SER A 844 -40.19 5.44 -10.38
N ARG A 845 -39.50 6.20 -11.24
CA ARG A 845 -38.04 6.12 -11.47
C ARG A 845 -37.20 6.77 -10.37
N TYR A 846 -37.81 7.29 -9.30
CA TYR A 846 -37.08 7.90 -8.19
C TYR A 846 -36.53 6.85 -7.22
N GLU A 847 -35.26 7.01 -6.86
CA GLU A 847 -34.62 6.29 -5.76
C GLU A 847 -35.23 6.77 -4.43
N PHE A 848 -35.77 5.85 -3.62
CA PHE A 848 -36.67 6.19 -2.52
C PHE A 848 -35.96 6.97 -1.41
N TYR A 849 -34.76 6.58 -0.99
CA TYR A 849 -34.07 7.18 0.14
C TYR A 849 -33.58 8.61 -0.17
N LYS A 850 -32.89 8.82 -1.29
CA LYS A 850 -32.33 10.13 -1.65
C LYS A 850 -33.34 11.04 -2.33
N LYS A 851 -34.18 10.52 -3.23
CA LYS A 851 -35.08 11.36 -4.05
C LYS A 851 -36.46 11.56 -3.44
N VAL A 852 -36.89 10.71 -2.51
CA VAL A 852 -38.16 10.86 -1.79
C VAL A 852 -37.91 11.26 -0.34
N ILE A 853 -37.29 10.38 0.45
CA ILE A 853 -37.15 10.56 1.90
C ILE A 853 -36.26 11.76 2.27
N LEU A 854 -35.00 11.79 1.81
CA LEU A 854 -34.05 12.87 2.13
C LEU A 854 -34.55 14.24 1.65
N LYS A 855 -35.31 14.27 0.54
CA LYS A 855 -35.95 15.49 0.04
C LYS A 855 -37.11 15.95 0.92
N LYS A 856 -37.91 15.02 1.45
CA LYS A 856 -39.08 15.33 2.29
C LYS A 856 -38.69 15.66 3.73
N LEU A 857 -37.75 14.92 4.31
CA LEU A 857 -37.32 15.10 5.69
C LEU A 857 -36.36 16.28 5.88
N THR A 858 -35.70 16.74 4.81
CA THR A 858 -34.73 17.85 4.78
C THR A 858 -33.58 17.76 5.81
N LYS A 859 -33.35 16.58 6.39
CA LYS A 859 -32.33 16.29 7.41
C LYS A 859 -31.32 15.23 6.93
N THR A 860 -30.16 15.16 7.57
CA THR A 860 -29.26 13.99 7.42
C THR A 860 -29.96 12.77 8.01
N ILE A 861 -29.85 11.62 7.36
CA ILE A 861 -30.44 10.36 7.84
C ILE A 861 -29.35 9.32 8.10
N LYS A 862 -29.51 8.54 9.17
CA LYS A 862 -28.78 7.31 9.43
C LYS A 862 -29.65 6.12 9.04
N VAL A 863 -29.08 5.15 8.34
CA VAL A 863 -29.81 4.02 7.76
C VAL A 863 -29.32 2.70 8.37
N TRP A 864 -30.24 1.92 8.92
CA TRP A 864 -30.07 0.51 9.27
C TRP A 864 -30.78 -0.33 8.20
N SER A 865 -29.99 -0.99 7.35
CA SER A 865 -30.54 -1.79 6.25
C SER A 865 -29.45 -2.60 5.58
N ARG A 866 -29.74 -3.85 5.21
CA ARG A 866 -28.88 -4.65 4.32
C ARG A 866 -28.63 -3.90 3.00
N SER A 867 -27.41 -3.43 2.79
CA SER A 867 -27.04 -2.61 1.62
C SER A 867 -26.29 -3.41 0.55
N ASP A 868 -26.42 -3.01 -0.71
CA ASP A 868 -25.59 -3.53 -1.79
C ASP A 868 -24.23 -2.80 -1.91
N ASN A 869 -23.33 -3.30 -2.76
CA ASN A 869 -22.02 -2.66 -3.01
C ASN A 869 -22.11 -1.40 -3.91
N LYS A 870 -23.31 -1.05 -4.40
CA LYS A 870 -23.53 0.01 -5.38
C LYS A 870 -23.93 1.32 -4.71
N LEU A 871 -24.89 1.28 -3.78
CA LEU A 871 -25.23 2.42 -2.93
C LEU A 871 -24.21 2.54 -1.81
N LYS A 872 -23.58 3.71 -1.71
CA LYS A 872 -22.64 4.05 -0.64
C LYS A 872 -23.17 5.26 0.10
N GLY A 873 -22.75 5.42 1.35
CA GLY A 873 -22.95 6.68 2.07
C GLY A 873 -22.56 7.87 1.17
N ASP A 874 -23.46 8.82 1.05
CA ASP A 874 -23.34 9.96 0.14
C ASP A 874 -23.15 11.23 0.96
N CYS A 875 -21.93 11.78 0.90
CA CYS A 875 -21.53 13.02 1.56
C CYS A 875 -21.31 14.18 0.56
N ARG A 876 -21.86 14.09 -0.66
CA ARG A 876 -21.62 15.07 -1.74
C ARG A 876 -22.60 16.23 -1.76
N VAL A 877 -23.68 16.15 -0.99
CA VAL A 877 -24.65 17.24 -0.87
C VAL A 877 -24.22 18.07 0.32
N ILE A 878 -23.86 19.34 0.06
CA ILE A 878 -23.59 20.33 1.09
C ILE A 878 -24.85 20.37 1.99
N GLU A 879 -24.67 20.09 3.29
CA GLU A 879 -25.67 20.07 4.39
C GLU A 879 -26.57 18.83 4.62
N ARG A 880 -26.75 17.88 3.68
CA ARG A 880 -27.67 16.71 3.90
C ARG A 880 -27.07 15.38 3.46
N ASN A 881 -26.77 14.50 4.40
CA ASN A 881 -26.05 13.24 4.13
C ASN A 881 -26.92 12.00 4.34
N ILE A 882 -26.58 10.91 3.65
CA ILE A 882 -27.03 9.55 4.00
C ILE A 882 -25.87 8.84 4.65
N ARG A 883 -26.01 8.51 5.93
CA ARG A 883 -25.02 7.79 6.74
C ARG A 883 -25.53 6.37 6.97
N LEU A 884 -24.63 5.38 6.90
CA LEU A 884 -24.98 3.99 7.21
C LEU A 884 -24.63 3.71 8.66
N ILE A 885 -25.54 3.07 9.40
CA ILE A 885 -25.29 2.63 10.77
C ILE A 885 -24.31 1.46 10.72
N LYS A 886 -23.32 1.49 11.61
CA LYS A 886 -22.29 0.45 11.68
C LYS A 886 -22.87 -0.82 12.32
N SER A 887 -22.62 -1.97 11.72
CA SER A 887 -22.93 -3.30 12.28
C SER A 887 -21.65 -3.91 12.90
N PRO A 888 -21.75 -4.67 14.01
CA PRO A 888 -22.95 -4.89 14.82
C PRO A 888 -23.41 -3.63 15.56
N ALA A 889 -24.69 -3.59 15.94
CA ALA A 889 -25.30 -2.56 16.78
C ALA A 889 -25.92 -3.18 18.03
N GLN A 890 -26.43 -2.33 18.93
CA GLN A 890 -27.10 -2.74 20.17
C GLN A 890 -28.49 -2.11 20.18
N ILE A 891 -29.52 -2.90 20.46
CA ILE A 891 -30.89 -2.45 20.72
C ILE A 891 -31.15 -2.67 22.21
N GLY A 892 -30.99 -1.63 23.02
CA GLY A 892 -30.89 -1.80 24.47
C GLY A 892 -29.63 -2.62 24.82
N ASP A 893 -29.85 -3.75 25.48
CA ASP A 893 -28.89 -4.82 25.81
C ASP A 893 -28.88 -5.96 24.79
N HIS A 894 -29.67 -5.89 23.71
CA HIS A 894 -29.72 -6.93 22.67
C HIS A 894 -28.72 -6.61 21.54
N PRO A 895 -27.65 -7.41 21.37
CA PRO A 895 -26.77 -7.27 20.23
C PRO A 895 -27.51 -7.67 18.95
N THR A 896 -27.40 -6.84 17.92
CA THR A 896 -27.92 -7.13 16.58
C THR A 896 -26.84 -6.89 15.53
N ASN A 897 -26.98 -7.51 14.37
CA ASN A 897 -26.12 -7.27 13.24
C ASN A 897 -26.92 -7.32 11.94
N ILE A 898 -26.44 -6.64 10.91
CA ILE A 898 -27.15 -6.46 9.65
C ILE A 898 -27.32 -7.77 8.85
N GLU A 899 -26.54 -8.82 9.18
CA GLU A 899 -26.65 -10.14 8.56
C GLU A 899 -27.77 -10.97 9.20
N ALA A 900 -28.02 -10.82 10.51
CA ALA A 900 -29.07 -11.54 11.24
C ALA A 900 -30.39 -10.76 11.35
N ASP A 901 -30.39 -9.45 11.13
CA ASP A 901 -31.56 -8.57 11.24
C ASP A 901 -32.21 -8.31 9.86
N GLU A 902 -33.49 -8.67 9.73
CA GLU A 902 -34.30 -8.46 8.51
C GLU A 902 -34.99 -7.08 8.50
N SER A 903 -34.86 -6.29 9.57
CA SER A 903 -35.45 -4.96 9.66
C SER A 903 -34.73 -3.93 8.79
N ASN A 904 -35.51 -2.95 8.29
CA ASN A 904 -34.96 -1.78 7.62
C ASN A 904 -35.60 -0.54 8.23
N TRP A 905 -34.79 0.39 8.71
CA TRP A 905 -35.27 1.61 9.34
C TRP A 905 -34.25 2.74 9.25
N ILE A 906 -34.72 3.97 9.44
CA ILE A 906 -33.87 5.17 9.42
C ILE A 906 -34.17 6.07 10.61
N VAL A 907 -33.18 6.87 10.99
CA VAL A 907 -33.32 7.94 11.98
C VAL A 907 -32.68 9.24 11.48
N SER A 908 -33.26 10.39 11.83
CA SER A 908 -32.71 11.70 11.46
C SER A 908 -31.56 12.16 12.38
N GLU A 909 -30.57 12.89 11.84
CA GLU A 909 -29.47 13.50 12.60
C GLU A 909 -29.25 14.98 12.21
N PRO A 910 -29.29 15.93 13.17
CA PRO A 910 -29.95 15.80 14.47
C PRO A 910 -31.47 15.70 14.30
N GLY A 911 -32.16 14.98 15.18
CA GLY A 911 -33.62 14.99 15.19
C GLY A 911 -34.27 13.79 15.88
N ASN A 912 -35.60 13.83 15.93
CA ASN A 912 -36.52 12.94 16.63
C ASN A 912 -37.38 12.09 15.67
N ILE A 913 -36.94 11.90 14.42
CA ILE A 913 -37.70 11.17 13.41
C ILE A 913 -37.14 9.76 13.29
N PHE A 914 -38.00 8.76 13.47
CA PHE A 914 -37.79 7.35 13.14
C PHE A 914 -38.70 6.97 11.98
N CYS A 915 -38.20 6.19 11.01
CA CYS A 915 -39.04 5.63 9.95
C CYS A 915 -38.76 4.15 9.75
N PHE A 916 -39.83 3.36 9.71
CA PHE A 916 -39.84 2.01 9.19
C PHE A 916 -39.73 2.02 7.66
N MET A 917 -38.91 1.13 7.11
CA MET A 917 -38.70 1.00 5.66
C MET A 917 -39.05 -0.42 5.22
N ASP A 918 -39.85 -0.56 4.17
CA ASP A 918 -40.19 -1.87 3.61
C ASP A 918 -39.05 -2.45 2.74
N LYS A 919 -38.28 -1.57 2.08
CA LYS A 919 -37.19 -1.98 1.17
C LYS A 919 -35.79 -1.66 1.70
N PRO A 920 -34.82 -2.54 1.41
CA PRO A 920 -33.44 -2.27 1.77
C PRO A 920 -32.81 -1.12 0.98
N TYR A 921 -31.74 -0.54 1.52
CA TYR A 921 -30.93 0.50 0.86
C TYR A 921 -30.01 -0.11 -0.21
N ALA A 922 -30.59 -0.45 -1.37
CA ALA A 922 -29.88 -1.02 -2.52
C ALA A 922 -30.37 -0.44 -3.87
N VAL A 923 -29.55 -0.48 -4.93
CA VAL A 923 -29.92 -0.06 -6.32
C VAL A 923 -30.89 -1.07 -6.98
N THR A 924 -31.31 -2.10 -6.23
CA THR A 924 -32.15 -3.25 -6.63
C THR A 924 -31.36 -4.37 -7.31
N ILE A 925 -31.44 -5.57 -6.74
CA ILE A 925 -31.55 -6.84 -7.47
C ILE A 925 -32.87 -7.46 -6.98
N GLN A 926 -33.92 -7.38 -7.78
CA GLN A 926 -34.84 -8.50 -7.85
C GLN A 926 -34.34 -9.29 -9.05
N LYS A 927 -33.90 -10.53 -8.82
CA LYS A 927 -33.87 -11.52 -9.89
C LYS A 927 -35.31 -11.90 -10.19
#